data_AF-A0A450W5I6-F1
#
_entry.id   AF-A0A450W5I6-F1
#
_cell.length_a   1.000
_cell.length_b   1.000
_cell.length_c   1.000
_cell.angle_alpha   90.00
_cell.angle_beta   90.00
_cell.angle_gamma   90.00
#
_symmetry.space_group_name_H-M   'P 1'
#
loop_
_entity.id
_entity.type
_entity.pdbx_description
1 polymer ?
#
loop_
_entity_poly.entity_id
_entity_poly.type
_entity_poly.pdbx_seq_one_letter_code
_entity_poly.pdbx_strand_id
1 'polypeptide(L)'
;MANCAYRYSGHKCPHPRYRDSEHCVFHHQAPEEKCADFQTALEVLIKKAEADGADSIDMRGFVFPEFELSNRTFSATGTVPARLAFQASHFHGGVVFRNSIHEGEVDFSECVFHQPIEFQNCTFQHDVAFRKCEIRATCDFSSTKFYTEASFSSTTFKGAANFRFAEFKEKASFRKSEFAGTANFKETESDKEIDFKECQFMKSADFFGAKFEKLVSFRQSIFYEECTLKQVVFDGEVSAESSKFKDNLLAEKSRFNGKADFSKSTFRKKIDFPDSRFFAEARFSDSYFHRDLVLDRGRFEGRALFQDCVFTGNLFARYCEFSEPTEFQGAQFHNELDFTGTKFAFMKNSMEKTESNAGVRFYRAILEDSHFWGTDIIDGYSFEDAFLLSLNLSNKQIKNCNFTGAVVSGVNTRNWSLDETTKQNTKYVYSDYKVERVIENNEEKTIYKPDEDSIVPAEGHFGEGEHENYTIQEYLKSLCVWSLSLRVPPTLRKAFLDYIHFFSEYVRATEMVDVEIRTRREGKKLRVEFVTETEDEKKLVQDVFPRFLSTARPGLGSDLEFLIRDPDMTQQERDGLIKDHDAEIANFRQRLTSKSELLENEKEKNALLLEFIKRLESHPTGATNLMVVKDEETICAIHMDIAGYSKATADQPALSPAIQSKLNEVMEQLKQDRDVQQVRGTGDGLLIIVSNSETAAWIAGEVRSEIRKFNRRKGNFIKGVRTIIGYGMAFKEQHGESVAYTGQVLTQVNRLDQPMKRFMNENPSEGDFPIWCSEAYFSEMEGKSPEVRFERIGPVELDKEAGTQTVYRVVLP
;
A
#
# COMPACT_ATOMS: atom_id res chain seq x y z
N MET A 1 -28.13 41.16 50.56
CA MET A 1 -26.90 40.98 49.76
C MET A 1 -27.30 40.78 48.32
N ALA A 2 -26.58 41.34 47.35
CA ALA A 2 -26.85 41.08 45.93
C ALA A 2 -26.52 39.61 45.59
N ASN A 3 -27.34 39.00 44.74
CA ASN A 3 -27.17 37.60 44.32
C ASN A 3 -26.12 37.48 43.20
N CYS A 4 -25.56 36.27 43.06
CA CYS A 4 -24.63 35.91 42.01
C CYS A 4 -25.16 36.23 40.60
N ALA A 5 -24.28 36.76 39.75
CA ALA A 5 -24.56 37.10 38.37
C ALA A 5 -24.67 35.87 37.44
N TYR A 6 -24.17 34.68 37.84
CA TYR A 6 -24.14 33.49 37.00
C TYR A 6 -25.53 33.06 36.50
N ARG A 7 -25.61 32.73 35.20
CA ARG A 7 -26.81 32.25 34.51
C ARG A 7 -26.44 31.09 33.60
N TYR A 8 -27.24 30.03 33.60
CA TYR A 8 -27.09 28.91 32.67
C TYR A 8 -28.45 28.33 32.31
N SER A 9 -28.80 28.29 31.03
CA SER A 9 -30.07 27.74 30.53
C SER A 9 -31.31 28.21 31.31
N GLY A 10 -31.37 29.52 31.61
CA GLY A 10 -32.47 30.13 32.35
C GLY A 10 -32.40 30.00 33.89
N HIS A 11 -31.51 29.16 34.42
CA HIS A 11 -31.25 29.04 35.85
C HIS A 11 -30.44 30.24 36.37
N LYS A 12 -30.85 30.79 37.53
CA LYS A 12 -30.14 31.87 38.23
C LYS A 12 -29.55 31.34 39.53
N CYS A 13 -28.24 31.52 39.72
CA CYS A 13 -27.58 31.08 40.95
C CYS A 13 -28.20 31.76 42.20
N PRO A 14 -28.61 30.99 43.23
CA PRO A 14 -29.24 31.52 44.43
C PRO A 14 -28.24 32.05 45.47
N HIS A 15 -26.95 31.81 45.28
CA HIS A 15 -25.91 32.13 46.26
C HIS A 15 -25.55 33.62 46.27
N PRO A 16 -25.23 34.19 47.45
CA PRO A 16 -24.81 35.58 47.57
C PRO A 16 -23.45 35.80 46.90
N ARG A 17 -23.18 37.04 46.47
CA ARG A 17 -21.87 37.46 45.94
C ARG A 17 -20.75 37.20 46.95
N TYR A 18 -19.58 36.85 46.43
CA TYR A 18 -18.37 36.58 47.20
C TYR A 18 -17.40 37.74 47.10
N ARG A 19 -17.05 38.34 48.25
CA ARG A 19 -16.21 39.55 48.34
C ARG A 19 -16.74 40.66 47.40
N ASP A 20 -15.86 41.35 46.69
CA ASP A 20 -16.22 42.40 45.73
C ASP A 20 -16.57 41.87 44.33
N SER A 21 -16.68 40.55 44.15
CA SER A 21 -16.97 39.91 42.87
C SER A 21 -18.48 39.87 42.57
N GLU A 22 -18.85 39.95 41.29
CA GLU A 22 -20.24 39.77 40.84
C GLU A 22 -20.75 38.32 40.97
N HIS A 23 -19.84 37.37 41.21
CA HIS A 23 -20.09 35.94 41.36
C HIS A 23 -20.00 35.50 42.82
N CYS A 24 -20.73 34.43 43.18
CA CYS A 24 -20.58 33.75 44.47
C CYS A 24 -19.28 32.93 44.51
N VAL A 25 -18.95 32.36 45.67
CA VAL A 25 -17.72 31.56 45.86
C VAL A 25 -17.65 30.40 44.86
N PHE A 26 -18.77 29.77 44.53
CA PHE A 26 -18.81 28.66 43.57
C PHE A 26 -18.54 29.08 42.12
N HIS A 27 -19.03 30.26 41.69
CA HIS A 27 -18.89 30.78 40.31
C HIS A 27 -17.72 31.75 40.11
N HIS A 28 -16.98 32.07 41.18
CA HIS A 28 -15.83 32.95 41.11
C HIS A 28 -14.69 32.33 40.29
N GLN A 29 -14.07 33.10 39.39
CA GLN A 29 -13.17 32.59 38.34
C GLN A 29 -11.72 32.40 38.77
N ALA A 30 -11.34 32.79 39.99
CA ALA A 30 -10.02 32.56 40.56
C ALA A 30 -10.07 31.38 41.56
N PRO A 31 -9.85 30.12 41.13
CA PRO A 31 -9.96 28.94 41.98
C PRO A 31 -8.96 28.94 43.15
N GLU A 32 -7.73 29.38 42.92
CA GLU A 32 -6.66 29.37 43.94
C GLU A 32 -6.94 30.31 45.11
N GLU A 33 -7.69 31.39 44.89
CA GLU A 33 -7.98 32.42 45.92
C GLU A 33 -9.11 32.03 46.88
N LYS A 34 -9.82 30.92 46.58
CA LYS A 34 -11.06 30.56 47.25
C LYS A 34 -11.08 29.13 47.80
N CYS A 35 -9.98 28.37 47.78
CA CYS A 35 -9.98 26.94 48.15
C CYS A 35 -10.68 26.65 49.50
N ALA A 36 -10.26 27.31 50.58
CA ALA A 36 -10.82 27.09 51.92
C ALA A 36 -12.28 27.54 52.04
N ASP A 37 -12.62 28.71 51.48
CA ASP A 37 -13.97 29.26 51.48
C ASP A 37 -14.92 28.40 50.63
N PHE A 38 -14.44 27.88 49.50
CA PHE A 38 -15.16 26.98 48.60
C PHE A 38 -15.44 25.65 49.30
N GLN A 39 -14.44 25.04 49.93
CA GLN A 39 -14.62 23.77 50.65
C GLN A 39 -15.63 23.92 51.78
N THR A 40 -15.52 24.98 52.59
CA THR A 40 -16.47 25.28 53.66
C THR A 40 -17.88 25.47 53.11
N ALA A 41 -18.03 26.26 52.04
CA ALA A 41 -19.33 26.49 51.41
C ALA A 41 -19.92 25.22 50.79
N LEU A 42 -19.09 24.37 50.18
CA LEU A 42 -19.51 23.09 49.58
C LEU A 42 -19.98 22.12 50.66
N GLU A 43 -19.26 21.99 51.78
CA GLU A 43 -19.70 21.15 52.91
C GLU A 43 -21.04 21.62 53.47
N VAL A 44 -21.27 22.93 53.57
CA VAL A 44 -22.56 23.50 53.99
C VAL A 44 -23.65 23.20 52.98
N LEU A 45 -23.36 23.33 51.69
CA LEU A 45 -24.31 23.03 50.61
C LEU A 45 -24.72 21.56 50.60
N ILE A 46 -23.75 20.66 50.75
CA ILE A 46 -23.99 19.21 50.87
C ILE A 46 -24.83 18.95 52.11
N LYS A 47 -24.36 19.32 53.33
CA LYS A 47 -25.08 19.13 54.61
C LYS A 47 -26.52 19.64 54.58
N LYS A 48 -26.74 20.78 53.93
CA LYS A 48 -28.08 21.35 53.75
C LYS A 48 -28.94 20.50 52.83
N ALA A 49 -28.40 20.06 51.69
CA ALA A 49 -29.10 19.12 50.81
C ALA A 49 -29.48 17.83 51.56
N GLU A 50 -28.63 17.38 52.50
CA GLU A 50 -28.92 16.22 53.36
C GLU A 50 -30.04 16.47 54.34
N ALA A 51 -29.98 17.60 55.04
CA ALA A 51 -31.01 17.99 55.99
C ALA A 51 -32.37 18.21 55.30
N ASP A 52 -32.36 18.77 54.09
CA ASP A 52 -33.56 19.07 53.30
C ASP A 52 -34.11 17.83 52.55
N GLY A 53 -33.39 16.70 52.58
CA GLY A 53 -33.76 15.48 51.85
C GLY A 53 -33.82 15.69 50.33
N ALA A 54 -32.92 16.48 49.77
CA ALA A 54 -32.95 16.86 48.37
C ALA A 54 -32.55 15.68 47.45
N ASP A 55 -33.36 15.45 46.40
CA ASP A 55 -33.11 14.42 45.38
C ASP A 55 -31.97 14.77 44.40
N SER A 56 -31.41 15.98 44.49
CA SER A 56 -30.33 16.45 43.63
C SER A 56 -29.48 17.53 44.29
N ILE A 57 -28.19 17.56 43.97
CA ILE A 57 -27.26 18.61 44.36
C ILE A 57 -26.84 19.34 43.08
N ASP A 58 -27.28 20.58 42.96
CA ASP A 58 -27.01 21.45 41.80
C ASP A 58 -25.68 22.19 41.98
N MET A 59 -24.69 21.74 41.21
CA MET A 59 -23.34 22.30 41.15
C MET A 59 -23.03 22.89 39.76
N ARG A 60 -24.07 23.26 39.00
CA ARG A 60 -23.89 23.75 37.63
C ARG A 60 -23.06 25.03 37.57
N GLY A 61 -22.09 25.05 36.66
CA GLY A 61 -21.20 26.17 36.46
C GLY A 61 -20.12 26.35 37.51
N PHE A 62 -20.01 25.44 38.48
CA PHE A 62 -19.06 25.63 39.58
C PHE A 62 -17.64 25.60 39.04
N VAL A 63 -16.80 26.49 39.55
CA VAL A 63 -15.36 26.50 39.28
C VAL A 63 -14.68 25.85 40.48
N PHE A 64 -14.41 24.55 40.36
CA PHE A 64 -13.79 23.73 41.39
C PHE A 64 -12.27 23.99 41.43
N PRO A 65 -11.71 24.33 42.61
CA PRO A 65 -10.26 24.29 42.84
C PRO A 65 -9.78 22.83 42.94
N GLU A 66 -8.59 22.58 43.49
CA GLU A 66 -8.12 21.22 43.75
C GLU A 66 -9.08 20.45 44.67
N PHE A 67 -9.47 19.24 44.24
CA PHE A 67 -10.63 18.55 44.79
C PHE A 67 -10.52 17.02 44.68
N GLU A 68 -10.33 16.33 45.80
CA GLU A 68 -10.18 14.87 45.87
C GLU A 68 -11.36 14.20 46.60
N LEU A 69 -11.98 13.17 46.00
CA LEU A 69 -13.12 12.43 46.56
C LEU A 69 -12.97 10.88 46.53
N SER A 70 -11.73 10.39 46.56
CA SER A 70 -11.38 8.97 46.50
C SER A 70 -12.09 8.09 47.55
N ASN A 71 -12.46 6.84 47.19
CA ASN A 71 -12.99 5.80 48.09
C ASN A 71 -14.29 6.14 48.83
N ARG A 72 -15.19 6.91 48.20
CA ARG A 72 -16.49 7.26 48.75
C ARG A 72 -17.62 6.49 48.08
N THR A 73 -18.59 6.04 48.87
CA THR A 73 -19.88 5.58 48.36
C THR A 73 -20.82 6.78 48.38
N PHE A 74 -21.31 7.18 47.21
CA PHE A 74 -22.39 8.14 47.09
C PHE A 74 -23.70 7.36 47.09
N SER A 75 -24.11 6.89 48.28
CA SER A 75 -25.27 6.01 48.51
C SER A 75 -26.35 6.56 49.44
N ALA A 76 -27.57 6.02 49.29
CA ALA A 76 -28.78 6.33 50.03
C ALA A 76 -28.73 6.04 51.54
N THR A 77 -27.64 5.48 52.09
CA THR A 77 -27.53 5.20 53.54
C THR A 77 -26.35 5.90 54.23
N GLY A 78 -25.86 7.00 53.66
CA GLY A 78 -24.87 7.85 54.32
C GLY A 78 -25.11 9.35 54.24
N THR A 79 -26.37 9.78 54.05
CA THR A 79 -26.84 11.19 54.00
C THR A 79 -26.54 11.98 52.72
N VAL A 80 -26.84 11.49 51.51
CA VAL A 80 -27.67 12.17 50.47
C VAL A 80 -27.71 11.33 49.20
N PRO A 81 -28.90 10.90 48.76
CA PRO A 81 -29.11 10.33 47.44
C PRO A 81 -29.42 11.49 46.48
N ALA A 82 -28.39 12.13 45.95
CA ALA A 82 -28.60 13.20 45.01
C ALA A 82 -28.07 12.84 43.64
N ARG A 83 -28.92 13.03 42.63
CA ARG A 83 -28.44 13.31 41.28
C ARG A 83 -27.41 14.45 41.38
N LEU A 84 -26.21 14.25 40.85
CA LEU A 84 -25.14 15.23 40.89
C LEU A 84 -25.12 15.99 39.56
N ALA A 85 -25.49 17.26 39.60
CA ALA A 85 -25.60 18.12 38.43
C ALA A 85 -24.39 19.05 38.34
N PHE A 86 -23.38 18.69 37.55
CA PHE A 86 -22.14 19.46 37.34
C PHE A 86 -22.14 20.25 36.05
N GLN A 87 -23.24 20.33 35.30
CA GLN A 87 -23.22 20.85 33.93
C GLN A 87 -22.54 22.23 33.82
N ALA A 88 -21.72 22.40 32.78
CA ALA A 88 -20.91 23.59 32.52
C ALA A 88 -19.89 23.96 33.63
N SER A 89 -19.48 23.01 34.48
CA SER A 89 -18.49 23.25 35.53
C SER A 89 -17.05 23.13 35.04
N HIS A 90 -16.13 23.80 35.76
CA HIS A 90 -14.70 23.77 35.48
C HIS A 90 -13.95 23.14 36.66
N PHE A 91 -13.17 22.10 36.40
CA PHE A 91 -12.35 21.41 37.40
C PHE A 91 -10.88 21.73 37.18
N HIS A 92 -10.30 22.55 38.07
CA HIS A 92 -8.92 23.03 37.94
C HIS A 92 -7.88 22.12 38.60
N GLY A 93 -8.26 21.31 39.59
CA GLY A 93 -7.41 20.23 40.09
C GLY A 93 -7.83 18.85 39.60
N GLY A 94 -7.01 17.85 39.91
CA GLY A 94 -7.28 16.45 39.56
C GLY A 94 -8.57 15.96 40.22
N VAL A 95 -9.35 15.17 39.50
CA VAL A 95 -10.64 14.66 39.98
C VAL A 95 -10.50 13.16 40.20
N VAL A 96 -10.51 12.74 41.47
CA VAL A 96 -10.31 11.34 41.84
C VAL A 96 -11.55 10.75 42.52
N PHE A 97 -12.13 9.74 41.87
CA PHE A 97 -13.30 8.98 42.30
C PHE A 97 -13.00 7.48 42.43
N ARG A 98 -11.74 7.05 42.39
CA ARG A 98 -11.34 5.62 42.45
C ARG A 98 -12.14 4.80 43.48
N ASN A 99 -12.57 3.60 43.06
CA ASN A 99 -13.32 2.64 43.87
C ASN A 99 -14.64 3.19 44.45
N SER A 100 -15.26 4.17 43.80
CA SER A 100 -16.53 4.75 44.27
C SER A 100 -17.75 4.04 43.67
N ILE A 101 -18.88 4.21 44.36
CA ILE A 101 -20.19 3.77 43.87
C ILE A 101 -21.09 5.01 43.83
N HIS A 102 -21.72 5.26 42.69
CA HIS A 102 -22.67 6.33 42.45
C HIS A 102 -24.07 5.75 42.30
N GLU A 103 -24.93 5.97 43.31
CA GLU A 103 -26.32 5.48 43.34
C GLU A 103 -27.34 6.47 42.74
N GLY A 104 -26.90 7.61 42.22
CA GLY A 104 -27.73 8.60 41.53
C GLY A 104 -27.16 8.97 40.17
N GLU A 105 -27.96 9.63 39.34
CA GLU A 105 -27.49 10.15 38.04
C GLU A 105 -26.37 11.17 38.24
N VAL A 106 -25.38 11.16 37.35
CA VAL A 106 -24.25 12.10 37.41
C VAL A 106 -24.09 12.79 36.05
N ASP A 107 -24.31 14.09 36.02
CA ASP A 107 -24.27 14.88 34.78
C ASP A 107 -23.11 15.89 34.78
N PHE A 108 -22.05 15.53 34.08
CA PHE A 108 -20.88 16.35 33.77
C PHE A 108 -20.99 17.05 32.41
N SER A 109 -22.15 17.14 31.79
CA SER A 109 -22.26 17.71 30.43
C SER A 109 -21.72 19.14 30.37
N GLU A 110 -20.96 19.45 29.31
CA GLU A 110 -20.31 20.75 29.09
C GLU A 110 -19.21 21.09 30.12
N CYS A 111 -18.74 20.12 30.91
CA CYS A 111 -17.63 20.33 31.85
C CYS A 111 -16.27 20.45 31.15
N VAL A 112 -15.38 21.22 31.77
CA VAL A 112 -13.96 21.31 31.42
C VAL A 112 -13.10 20.74 32.55
N PHE A 113 -12.32 19.72 32.25
CA PHE A 113 -11.38 19.11 33.18
C PHE A 113 -9.95 19.48 32.79
N HIS A 114 -9.29 20.28 33.63
CA HIS A 114 -7.95 20.79 33.36
C HIS A 114 -6.84 19.81 33.72
N GLN A 115 -7.11 18.92 34.69
CA GLN A 115 -6.18 17.95 35.26
C GLN A 115 -6.73 16.51 35.09
N PRO A 116 -5.93 15.47 35.37
CA PRO A 116 -6.38 14.09 35.22
C PRO A 116 -7.68 13.78 35.97
N ILE A 117 -8.51 12.94 35.35
CA ILE A 117 -9.73 12.42 35.98
C ILE A 117 -9.65 10.90 36.12
N GLU A 118 -10.05 10.40 37.28
CA GLU A 118 -9.73 9.06 37.75
C GLU A 118 -10.98 8.38 38.32
N PHE A 119 -11.61 7.54 37.51
CA PHE A 119 -12.79 6.75 37.81
C PHE A 119 -12.50 5.24 37.87
N GLN A 120 -11.24 4.84 38.12
CA GLN A 120 -10.88 3.42 38.14
C GLN A 120 -11.71 2.65 39.16
N ASN A 121 -12.19 1.46 38.77
CA ASN A 121 -13.05 0.59 39.59
C ASN A 121 -14.34 1.27 40.10
N CYS A 122 -14.85 2.29 39.42
CA CYS A 122 -16.11 2.91 39.83
C CYS A 122 -17.32 2.08 39.41
N THR A 123 -18.44 2.29 40.10
CA THR A 123 -19.74 1.74 39.71
C THR A 123 -20.77 2.87 39.60
N PHE A 124 -21.32 3.07 38.40
CA PHE A 124 -22.47 3.95 38.16
C PHE A 124 -23.73 3.11 38.07
N GLN A 125 -24.63 3.24 39.06
CA GLN A 125 -25.91 2.52 39.07
C GLN A 125 -26.98 3.19 38.19
N HIS A 126 -26.85 4.50 37.96
CA HIS A 126 -27.75 5.32 37.15
C HIS A 126 -26.98 6.11 36.08
N ASP A 127 -27.73 6.80 35.20
CA ASP A 127 -27.18 7.41 34.01
C ASP A 127 -26.01 8.36 34.33
N VAL A 128 -24.98 8.29 33.49
CA VAL A 128 -23.83 9.19 33.58
C VAL A 128 -23.59 9.90 32.26
N ALA A 129 -23.50 11.22 32.31
CA ALA A 129 -23.35 12.06 31.13
C ALA A 129 -22.07 12.89 31.20
N PHE A 130 -21.18 12.64 30.25
CA PHE A 130 -20.03 13.47 29.88
C PHE A 130 -20.27 14.01 28.47
N ARG A 131 -21.41 14.66 28.20
CA ARG A 131 -21.71 15.18 26.85
C ARG A 131 -21.00 16.51 26.63
N LYS A 132 -20.37 16.72 25.47
CA LYS A 132 -19.69 17.99 25.14
C LYS A 132 -18.63 18.43 26.16
N CYS A 133 -17.96 17.49 26.81
CA CYS A 133 -16.90 17.82 27.76
C CYS A 133 -15.59 18.12 27.03
N GLU A 134 -14.73 18.91 27.67
CA GLU A 134 -13.32 19.05 27.29
C GLU A 134 -12.44 18.46 28.40
N ILE A 135 -11.83 17.30 28.14
CA ILE A 135 -10.90 16.65 29.06
C ILE A 135 -9.47 16.93 28.57
N ARG A 136 -8.77 17.85 29.25
CA ARG A 136 -7.46 18.35 28.78
C ARG A 136 -6.29 17.41 29.10
N ALA A 137 -6.43 16.64 30.17
CA ALA A 137 -5.44 15.66 30.62
C ALA A 137 -5.94 14.23 30.38
N THR A 138 -5.33 13.25 31.05
CA THR A 138 -5.74 11.84 30.95
C THR A 138 -7.07 11.58 31.67
N CYS A 139 -7.91 10.72 31.13
CA CYS A 139 -9.06 10.16 31.84
C CYS A 139 -8.95 8.64 31.96
N ASP A 140 -9.27 8.12 33.14
CA ASP A 140 -9.19 6.69 33.41
C ASP A 140 -10.50 6.16 33.98
N PHE A 141 -11.21 5.40 33.15
CA PHE A 141 -12.41 4.62 33.46
C PHE A 141 -12.11 3.13 33.50
N SER A 142 -10.86 2.73 33.72
CA SER A 142 -10.51 1.31 33.75
C SER A 142 -11.29 0.54 34.81
N SER A 143 -11.78 -0.64 34.44
CA SER A 143 -12.61 -1.49 35.31
C SER A 143 -13.87 -0.82 35.87
N THR A 144 -14.35 0.26 35.22
CA THR A 144 -15.59 0.94 35.60
C THR A 144 -16.81 0.18 35.10
N LYS A 145 -17.86 0.11 35.92
CA LYS A 145 -19.14 -0.52 35.58
C LYS A 145 -20.23 0.53 35.41
N PHE A 146 -20.88 0.51 34.25
CA PHE A 146 -22.02 1.36 33.92
C PHE A 146 -23.26 0.47 33.82
N TYR A 147 -24.15 0.51 34.82
CA TYR A 147 -25.35 -0.33 34.86
C TYR A 147 -26.50 0.20 34.00
N THR A 148 -26.44 1.47 33.62
CA THR A 148 -27.44 2.21 32.84
C THR A 148 -26.74 3.06 31.78
N GLU A 149 -27.41 4.04 31.15
CA GLU A 149 -26.86 4.71 29.98
C GLU A 149 -25.61 5.55 30.31
N ALA A 150 -24.55 5.40 29.51
CA ALA A 150 -23.32 6.17 29.62
C ALA A 150 -23.08 7.01 28.36
N SER A 151 -23.16 8.34 28.46
CA SER A 151 -23.01 9.22 27.30
C SER A 151 -21.73 10.06 27.39
N PHE A 152 -20.82 9.82 26.45
CA PHE A 152 -19.60 10.60 26.21
C PHE A 152 -19.70 11.39 24.89
N SER A 153 -20.91 11.66 24.40
CA SER A 153 -21.12 12.19 23.04
C SER A 153 -20.57 13.61 22.88
N SER A 154 -19.93 13.89 21.75
CA SER A 154 -19.33 15.19 21.40
C SER A 154 -18.24 15.68 22.37
N THR A 155 -17.58 14.76 23.06
CA THR A 155 -16.53 15.06 24.03
C THR A 155 -15.16 15.01 23.39
N THR A 156 -14.29 15.93 23.80
CA THR A 156 -12.90 16.00 23.36
C THR A 156 -11.98 15.48 24.46
N PHE A 157 -11.31 14.35 24.20
CA PHE A 157 -10.28 13.76 25.03
C PHE A 157 -8.91 14.18 24.50
N LYS A 158 -8.32 15.25 25.07
CA LYS A 158 -6.99 15.74 24.65
C LYS A 158 -5.86 14.85 25.16
N GLY A 159 -5.98 14.32 26.37
CA GLY A 159 -5.09 13.29 26.89
C GLY A 159 -5.57 11.88 26.54
N ALA A 160 -4.82 10.87 27.01
CA ALA A 160 -5.19 9.46 26.82
C ALA A 160 -6.51 9.14 27.55
N ALA A 161 -7.39 8.41 26.87
CA ALA A 161 -8.67 7.94 27.39
C ALA A 161 -8.63 6.43 27.60
N ASN A 162 -8.70 6.00 28.86
CA ASN A 162 -8.59 4.60 29.24
C ASN A 162 -9.94 4.02 29.69
N PHE A 163 -10.48 3.09 28.90
CA PHE A 163 -11.69 2.30 29.17
C PHE A 163 -11.38 0.79 29.28
N ARG A 164 -10.12 0.44 29.53
CA ARG A 164 -9.69 -0.96 29.65
C ARG A 164 -10.49 -1.68 30.72
N PHE A 165 -11.04 -2.85 30.43
CA PHE A 165 -11.92 -3.62 31.32
C PHE A 165 -13.21 -2.90 31.75
N ALA A 166 -13.61 -1.81 31.10
CA ALA A 166 -14.90 -1.19 31.39
C ALA A 166 -16.05 -2.13 30.99
N GLU A 167 -17.13 -2.13 31.77
CA GLU A 167 -18.33 -2.92 31.52
C GLU A 167 -19.52 -1.98 31.28
N PHE A 168 -20.15 -2.05 30.11
CA PHE A 168 -21.37 -1.31 29.77
C PHE A 168 -22.57 -2.27 29.73
N LYS A 169 -23.42 -2.22 30.77
CA LYS A 169 -24.61 -3.09 30.87
C LYS A 169 -25.81 -2.55 30.09
N GLU A 170 -25.81 -1.25 29.81
CA GLU A 170 -26.77 -0.59 28.93
C GLU A 170 -26.04 0.23 27.86
N LYS A 171 -26.79 0.99 27.04
CA LYS A 171 -26.24 1.71 25.88
C LYS A 171 -25.15 2.70 26.27
N ALA A 172 -24.07 2.74 25.50
CA ALA A 172 -23.04 3.78 25.62
C ALA A 172 -22.80 4.52 24.32
N SER A 173 -22.66 5.86 24.39
CA SER A 173 -22.50 6.70 23.20
C SER A 173 -21.26 7.59 23.30
N PHE A 174 -20.36 7.43 22.35
CA PHE A 174 -19.21 8.30 22.07
C PHE A 174 -19.43 9.14 20.81
N ARG A 175 -20.66 9.19 20.29
CA ARG A 175 -20.96 9.82 19.01
C ARG A 175 -20.40 11.24 18.89
N LYS A 176 -19.74 11.52 17.76
CA LYS A 176 -19.09 12.82 17.44
C LYS A 176 -17.95 13.21 18.39
N SER A 177 -17.39 12.27 19.14
CA SER A 177 -16.29 12.57 20.06
C SER A 177 -14.93 12.55 19.36
N GLU A 178 -14.01 13.32 19.91
CA GLU A 178 -12.63 13.44 19.42
C GLU A 178 -11.67 12.87 20.46
N PHE A 179 -10.91 11.86 20.07
CA PHE A 179 -9.80 11.30 20.83
C PHE A 179 -8.50 11.85 20.26
N ALA A 180 -8.05 12.99 20.80
CA ALA A 180 -6.77 13.59 20.42
C ALA A 180 -5.57 12.87 21.08
N GLY A 181 -5.78 12.24 22.24
CA GLY A 181 -4.88 11.23 22.81
C GLY A 181 -5.24 9.80 22.39
N THR A 182 -4.50 8.81 22.91
CA THR A 182 -4.80 7.39 22.65
C THR A 182 -6.13 6.97 23.27
N ALA A 183 -6.85 6.06 22.60
CA ALA A 183 -8.12 5.52 23.07
C ALA A 183 -7.98 4.03 23.36
N ASN A 184 -8.05 3.64 24.63
CA ASN A 184 -7.82 2.26 25.07
C ASN A 184 -9.12 1.61 25.53
N PHE A 185 -9.67 0.72 24.71
CA PHE A 185 -10.87 -0.10 24.94
C PHE A 185 -10.52 -1.59 25.05
N LYS A 186 -9.30 -1.91 25.51
CA LYS A 186 -8.86 -3.29 25.69
C LYS A 186 -9.75 -4.04 26.66
N GLU A 187 -10.19 -5.23 26.26
CA GLU A 187 -10.96 -6.13 27.13
C GLU A 187 -12.22 -5.45 27.71
N THR A 188 -12.75 -4.42 27.02
CA THR A 188 -14.04 -3.81 27.32
C THR A 188 -15.16 -4.79 26.96
N GLU A 189 -16.20 -4.85 27.79
CA GLU A 189 -17.38 -5.67 27.55
C GLU A 189 -18.65 -4.80 27.49
N SER A 190 -19.55 -5.09 26.55
CA SER A 190 -20.83 -4.39 26.40
C SER A 190 -21.98 -5.35 26.13
N ASP A 191 -23.00 -5.30 26.98
CA ASP A 191 -24.23 -6.11 26.86
C ASP A 191 -25.22 -5.47 25.86
N LYS A 192 -25.07 -4.16 25.61
CA LYS A 192 -25.90 -3.36 24.69
C LYS A 192 -25.04 -2.60 23.67
N GLU A 193 -25.71 -1.73 22.92
CA GLU A 193 -25.14 -0.99 21.79
C GLU A 193 -24.07 0.01 22.25
N ILE A 194 -22.98 0.09 21.49
CA ILE A 194 -21.94 1.11 21.65
C ILE A 194 -21.85 1.95 20.37
N ASP A 195 -21.97 3.27 20.49
CA ASP A 195 -22.03 4.19 19.34
C ASP A 195 -20.79 5.09 19.28
N PHE A 196 -19.87 4.77 18.38
CA PHE A 196 -18.71 5.59 17.98
C PHE A 196 -18.94 6.30 16.64
N LYS A 197 -20.18 6.55 16.22
CA LYS A 197 -20.49 7.22 14.96
C LYS A 197 -19.87 8.63 14.90
N GLU A 198 -19.31 8.99 13.75
CA GLU A 198 -18.73 10.31 13.48
C GLU A 198 -17.57 10.67 14.45
N CYS A 199 -16.89 9.67 15.02
CA CYS A 199 -15.74 9.89 15.90
C CYS A 199 -14.45 10.17 15.13
N GLN A 200 -13.54 10.90 15.77
CA GLN A 200 -12.18 11.12 15.26
C GLN A 200 -11.15 10.58 16.25
N PHE A 201 -10.37 9.59 15.83
CA PHE A 201 -9.25 9.02 16.60
C PHE A 201 -7.95 9.54 16.00
N MET A 202 -7.38 10.58 16.61
CA MET A 202 -6.15 11.24 16.13
C MET A 202 -4.90 10.41 16.43
N LYS A 203 -4.97 9.58 17.48
CA LYS A 203 -3.95 8.61 17.89
C LYS A 203 -4.52 7.20 17.85
N SER A 204 -3.73 6.21 18.23
CA SER A 204 -4.13 4.81 18.20
C SER A 204 -5.41 4.53 19.01
N ALA A 205 -6.25 3.65 18.45
CA ALA A 205 -7.46 3.15 19.08
C ALA A 205 -7.36 1.63 19.22
N ASP A 206 -7.46 1.13 20.45
CA ASP A 206 -7.14 -0.26 20.78
C ASP A 206 -8.30 -0.97 21.46
N PHE A 207 -8.91 -1.93 20.74
CA PHE A 207 -10.04 -2.75 21.18
C PHE A 207 -9.61 -4.21 21.37
N PHE A 208 -8.31 -4.48 21.63
CA PHE A 208 -7.81 -5.83 21.77
C PHE A 208 -8.63 -6.63 22.81
N GLY A 209 -9.13 -7.79 22.41
CA GLY A 209 -9.86 -8.71 23.29
C GLY A 209 -11.23 -8.22 23.77
N ALA A 210 -11.75 -7.10 23.26
CA ALA A 210 -13.06 -6.59 23.64
C ALA A 210 -14.21 -7.51 23.16
N LYS A 211 -15.36 -7.46 23.84
CA LYS A 211 -16.54 -8.27 23.53
C LYS A 211 -17.81 -7.41 23.49
N PHE A 212 -18.59 -7.55 22.44
CA PHE A 212 -19.79 -6.74 22.22
C PHE A 212 -21.00 -7.62 21.86
N GLU A 213 -22.00 -7.69 22.73
CA GLU A 213 -23.21 -8.51 22.56
C GLU A 213 -24.19 -7.95 21.52
N LYS A 214 -24.17 -6.63 21.32
CA LYS A 214 -25.06 -5.88 20.41
C LYS A 214 -24.25 -4.98 19.48
N LEU A 215 -24.96 -4.10 18.76
CA LEU A 215 -24.41 -3.26 17.70
C LEU A 215 -23.24 -2.39 18.19
N VAL A 216 -22.15 -2.40 17.43
CA VAL A 216 -21.05 -1.42 17.53
C VAL A 216 -20.98 -0.60 16.25
N SER A 217 -21.22 0.70 16.36
CA SER A 217 -21.21 1.60 15.20
C SER A 217 -19.96 2.48 15.22
N PHE A 218 -19.07 2.29 14.24
CA PHE A 218 -17.98 3.19 13.87
C PHE A 218 -18.31 4.01 12.61
N ARG A 219 -19.58 4.11 12.21
CA ARG A 219 -19.96 4.73 10.93
C ARG A 219 -19.44 6.16 10.81
N GLN A 220 -18.94 6.52 9.64
CA GLN A 220 -18.45 7.87 9.32
C GLN A 220 -17.30 8.35 10.25
N SER A 221 -16.58 7.42 10.87
CA SER A 221 -15.47 7.74 11.78
C SER A 221 -14.14 7.75 11.05
N ILE A 222 -13.16 8.45 11.62
CA ILE A 222 -11.83 8.63 11.03
C ILE A 222 -10.78 8.16 12.03
N PHE A 223 -9.93 7.22 11.61
CA PHE A 223 -8.77 6.73 12.35
C PHE A 223 -7.51 7.26 11.66
N TYR A 224 -6.78 8.14 12.35
CA TYR A 224 -5.56 8.76 11.81
C TYR A 224 -4.31 7.90 12.00
N GLU A 225 -4.28 7.13 13.09
CA GLU A 225 -3.24 6.14 13.40
C GLU A 225 -3.87 4.74 13.50
N GLU A 226 -3.10 3.75 13.96
CA GLU A 226 -3.50 2.33 13.96
C GLU A 226 -4.77 2.07 14.78
N CYS A 227 -5.67 1.27 14.20
CA CYS A 227 -6.86 0.73 14.88
C CYS A 227 -6.68 -0.79 15.07
N THR A 228 -6.68 -1.24 16.33
CA THR A 228 -6.55 -2.65 16.69
C THR A 228 -7.89 -3.24 17.12
N LEU A 229 -8.38 -4.22 16.37
CA LEU A 229 -9.51 -5.10 16.62
C LEU A 229 -9.06 -6.56 16.84
N LYS A 230 -7.78 -6.79 17.21
CA LYS A 230 -7.23 -8.13 17.39
C LYS A 230 -7.97 -8.87 18.51
N GLN A 231 -8.33 -10.14 18.26
CA GLN A 231 -9.04 -11.00 19.22
C GLN A 231 -10.38 -10.42 19.74
N VAL A 232 -10.96 -9.45 19.03
CA VAL A 232 -12.28 -8.90 19.39
C VAL A 232 -13.38 -9.93 19.06
N VAL A 233 -14.46 -9.91 19.83
CA VAL A 233 -15.67 -10.70 19.56
C VAL A 233 -16.87 -9.76 19.40
N PHE A 234 -17.43 -9.73 18.20
CA PHE A 234 -18.70 -9.07 17.92
C PHE A 234 -19.81 -10.11 17.83
N ASP A 235 -20.56 -10.29 18.92
CA ASP A 235 -21.79 -11.10 18.93
C ASP A 235 -22.94 -10.40 18.21
N GLY A 236 -22.98 -9.06 18.30
CA GLY A 236 -23.84 -8.19 17.51
C GLY A 236 -23.22 -7.72 16.19
N GLU A 237 -23.94 -6.88 15.46
CA GLU A 237 -23.44 -6.24 14.23
C GLU A 237 -22.30 -5.25 14.56
N VAL A 238 -21.29 -5.18 13.69
CA VAL A 238 -20.31 -4.08 13.68
C VAL A 238 -20.42 -3.34 12.36
N SER A 239 -20.48 -2.01 12.43
CA SER A 239 -20.59 -1.18 11.23
C SER A 239 -19.59 -0.03 11.24
N ALA A 240 -18.61 -0.09 10.36
CA ALA A 240 -17.69 0.97 10.00
C ALA A 240 -18.04 1.58 8.64
N GLU A 241 -19.31 1.58 8.24
CA GLU A 241 -19.77 2.15 6.96
C GLU A 241 -19.28 3.60 6.79
N SER A 242 -18.76 3.93 5.61
CA SER A 242 -18.27 5.26 5.25
C SER A 242 -17.14 5.79 6.13
N SER A 243 -16.35 4.90 6.73
CA SER A 243 -15.24 5.27 7.62
C SER A 243 -13.90 5.35 6.88
N LYS A 244 -12.96 6.09 7.48
CA LYS A 244 -11.65 6.35 6.88
C LYS A 244 -10.54 5.86 7.82
N PHE A 245 -9.80 4.84 7.38
CA PHE A 245 -8.62 4.32 8.07
C PHE A 245 -7.37 4.85 7.36
N LYS A 246 -6.73 5.86 7.96
CA LYS A 246 -5.53 6.50 7.40
C LYS A 246 -4.25 5.71 7.70
N ASP A 247 -4.30 4.83 8.69
CA ASP A 247 -3.26 3.87 9.03
C ASP A 247 -3.82 2.43 9.00
N ASN A 248 -3.06 1.47 9.54
CA ASN A 248 -3.43 0.06 9.54
C ASN A 248 -4.69 -0.22 10.37
N LEU A 249 -5.50 -1.17 9.88
CA LEU A 249 -6.57 -1.82 10.64
C LEU A 249 -6.19 -3.27 10.89
N LEU A 250 -5.98 -3.63 12.15
CA LEU A 250 -5.49 -4.96 12.54
C LEU A 250 -6.57 -5.73 13.31
N ALA A 251 -7.09 -6.80 12.73
CA ALA A 251 -8.18 -7.62 13.25
C ALA A 251 -7.82 -9.12 13.25
N GLU A 252 -6.55 -9.45 13.51
CA GLU A 252 -6.09 -10.84 13.64
C GLU A 252 -6.91 -11.60 14.70
N LYS A 253 -7.31 -12.84 14.37
CA LYS A 253 -8.04 -13.75 15.27
C LYS A 253 -9.35 -13.19 15.83
N SER A 254 -9.93 -12.18 15.19
CA SER A 254 -11.23 -11.64 15.56
C SER A 254 -12.37 -12.58 15.17
N ARG A 255 -13.52 -12.42 15.84
CA ARG A 255 -14.75 -13.17 15.56
C ARG A 255 -15.90 -12.20 15.33
N PHE A 256 -16.50 -12.27 14.16
CA PHE A 256 -17.71 -11.53 13.76
C PHE A 256 -18.86 -12.52 13.70
N ASN A 257 -19.58 -12.69 14.81
CA ASN A 257 -20.75 -13.55 14.87
C ASN A 257 -21.98 -12.84 14.28
N GLY A 258 -22.10 -11.52 14.51
CA GLY A 258 -23.03 -10.64 13.80
C GLY A 258 -22.45 -10.09 12.49
N LYS A 259 -23.27 -9.34 11.74
CA LYS A 259 -22.86 -8.75 10.44
C LYS A 259 -21.69 -7.79 10.62
N ALA A 260 -20.75 -7.80 9.69
CA ALA A 260 -19.63 -6.88 9.67
C ALA A 260 -19.71 -6.00 8.42
N ASP A 261 -20.03 -4.71 8.60
CA ASP A 261 -20.21 -3.77 7.50
C ASP A 261 -19.08 -2.73 7.47
N PHE A 262 -18.22 -2.85 6.47
CA PHE A 262 -17.13 -1.93 6.14
C PHE A 262 -17.39 -1.16 4.84
N SER A 263 -18.62 -1.18 4.31
CA SER A 263 -18.92 -0.59 3.00
C SER A 263 -18.62 0.91 2.90
N LYS A 264 -18.33 1.39 1.69
CA LYS A 264 -18.00 2.79 1.37
C LYS A 264 -16.79 3.34 2.14
N SER A 265 -15.94 2.46 2.66
CA SER A 265 -14.80 2.85 3.50
C SER A 265 -13.54 3.03 2.68
N THR A 266 -12.63 3.84 3.20
CA THR A 266 -11.31 4.03 2.59
C THR A 266 -10.22 3.54 3.53
N PHE A 267 -9.34 2.69 3.01
CA PHE A 267 -8.19 2.15 3.72
C PHE A 267 -6.90 2.59 3.02
N ARG A 268 -6.13 3.45 3.69
CA ARG A 268 -4.90 4.05 3.13
C ARG A 268 -3.68 3.14 3.28
N LYS A 269 -3.66 2.31 4.32
CA LYS A 269 -2.61 1.32 4.57
C LYS A 269 -3.19 -0.09 4.66
N LYS A 270 -2.40 -1.03 5.19
CA LYS A 270 -2.74 -2.46 5.24
C LYS A 270 -3.97 -2.69 6.11
N ILE A 271 -4.78 -3.65 5.70
CA ILE A 271 -5.84 -4.22 6.53
C ILE A 271 -5.54 -5.70 6.74
N ASP A 272 -5.62 -6.14 7.99
CA ASP A 272 -5.16 -7.47 8.40
C ASP A 272 -6.27 -8.21 9.16
N PHE A 273 -6.86 -9.24 8.54
CA PHE A 273 -7.84 -10.16 9.13
C PHE A 273 -7.35 -11.62 9.23
N PRO A 274 -6.05 -11.91 9.48
CA PRO A 274 -5.58 -13.29 9.44
C PRO A 274 -6.19 -14.08 10.59
N ASP A 275 -6.53 -15.34 10.31
CA ASP A 275 -7.14 -16.27 11.27
C ASP A 275 -8.48 -15.76 11.87
N SER A 276 -9.10 -14.76 11.24
CA SER A 276 -10.40 -14.22 11.67
C SER A 276 -11.56 -15.09 11.18
N ARG A 277 -12.73 -14.95 11.83
CA ARG A 277 -13.93 -15.71 11.48
C ARG A 277 -15.15 -14.81 11.33
N PHE A 278 -15.84 -14.91 10.21
CA PHE A 278 -17.09 -14.22 9.90
C PHE A 278 -18.22 -15.25 9.80
N PHE A 279 -19.07 -15.33 10.82
CA PHE A 279 -20.21 -16.26 10.82
C PHE A 279 -21.40 -15.70 10.05
N ALA A 280 -21.60 -14.39 10.13
CA ALA A 280 -22.58 -13.65 9.35
C ALA A 280 -21.91 -12.96 8.15
N GLU A 281 -22.71 -12.17 7.43
CA GLU A 281 -22.28 -11.42 6.25
C GLU A 281 -21.16 -10.41 6.55
N ALA A 282 -20.12 -10.41 5.72
CA ALA A 282 -19.02 -9.46 5.73
C ALA A 282 -19.13 -8.58 4.46
N ARG A 283 -19.47 -7.31 4.63
CA ARG A 283 -19.68 -6.36 3.54
C ARG A 283 -18.52 -5.37 3.46
N PHE A 284 -17.88 -5.30 2.30
CA PHE A 284 -16.84 -4.33 1.95
C PHE A 284 -17.24 -3.48 0.74
N SER A 285 -18.45 -3.63 0.21
CA SER A 285 -18.91 -2.98 -1.03
C SER A 285 -18.59 -1.48 -1.11
N ASP A 286 -18.29 -0.97 -2.29
CA ASP A 286 -17.94 0.43 -2.56
C ASP A 286 -16.69 0.94 -1.80
N SER A 287 -15.81 0.04 -1.34
CA SER A 287 -14.62 0.43 -0.56
C SER A 287 -13.35 0.53 -1.39
N TYR A 288 -12.40 1.33 -0.91
CA TYR A 288 -11.13 1.57 -1.58
C TYR A 288 -9.94 1.08 -0.73
N PHE A 289 -9.16 0.17 -1.30
CA PHE A 289 -8.00 -0.47 -0.68
C PHE A 289 -6.71 0.04 -1.37
N HIS A 290 -6.03 1.00 -0.73
CA HIS A 290 -4.79 1.57 -1.28
C HIS A 290 -3.59 0.62 -1.18
N ARG A 291 -3.62 -0.24 -0.17
CA ARG A 291 -2.60 -1.25 0.18
C ARG A 291 -3.30 -2.57 0.45
N ASP A 292 -2.53 -3.54 0.93
CA ASP A 292 -2.96 -4.92 0.97
C ASP A 292 -4.16 -5.16 1.89
N LEU A 293 -5.12 -5.93 1.39
CA LEU A 293 -6.14 -6.60 2.19
C LEU A 293 -5.67 -8.04 2.43
N VAL A 294 -5.44 -8.39 3.69
CA VAL A 294 -4.96 -9.70 4.09
C VAL A 294 -6.05 -10.43 4.86
N LEU A 295 -6.51 -11.55 4.32
CA LEU A 295 -7.56 -12.42 4.86
C LEU A 295 -7.04 -13.81 5.24
N ASP A 296 -5.73 -14.04 5.17
CA ASP A 296 -5.10 -15.36 5.27
C ASP A 296 -5.64 -16.24 6.42
N ARG A 297 -5.94 -17.51 6.12
CA ARG A 297 -6.52 -18.49 7.06
C ARG A 297 -7.85 -18.03 7.68
N GLY A 298 -8.49 -17.03 7.08
CA GLY A 298 -9.81 -16.55 7.48
C GLY A 298 -10.90 -17.54 7.10
N ARG A 299 -11.98 -17.56 7.88
CA ARG A 299 -13.16 -18.37 7.60
C ARG A 299 -14.39 -17.49 7.46
N PHE A 300 -15.05 -17.57 6.32
CA PHE A 300 -16.28 -16.87 5.99
C PHE A 300 -17.40 -17.91 5.89
N GLU A 301 -18.21 -18.03 6.94
CA GLU A 301 -19.41 -18.88 6.94
C GLU A 301 -20.61 -18.13 6.34
N GLY A 302 -20.66 -16.81 6.49
CA GLY A 302 -21.59 -15.94 5.77
C GLY A 302 -21.03 -15.43 4.44
N ARG A 303 -21.85 -14.70 3.68
CA ARG A 303 -21.45 -14.08 2.41
C ARG A 303 -20.34 -13.04 2.61
N ALA A 304 -19.36 -13.03 1.72
CA ALA A 304 -18.32 -12.01 1.64
C ALA A 304 -18.54 -11.15 0.38
N LEU A 305 -18.85 -9.87 0.58
CA LEU A 305 -19.36 -8.96 -0.44
C LEU A 305 -18.36 -7.84 -0.70
N PHE A 306 -17.75 -7.82 -1.88
CA PHE A 306 -16.73 -6.86 -2.34
C PHE A 306 -17.17 -6.15 -3.62
N GLN A 307 -18.48 -5.92 -3.81
CA GLN A 307 -18.97 -5.26 -5.01
C GLN A 307 -18.44 -3.83 -5.12
N ASP A 308 -18.14 -3.38 -6.33
CA ASP A 308 -17.72 -2.01 -6.65
C ASP A 308 -16.51 -1.53 -5.80
N CYS A 309 -15.69 -2.46 -5.32
CA CYS A 309 -14.46 -2.15 -4.59
C CYS A 309 -13.32 -1.80 -5.54
N VAL A 310 -12.38 -0.98 -5.08
CA VAL A 310 -11.13 -0.69 -5.82
C VAL A 310 -9.93 -1.16 -5.03
N PHE A 311 -9.12 -2.03 -5.63
CA PHE A 311 -7.90 -2.60 -5.06
C PHE A 311 -6.67 -2.13 -5.85
N THR A 312 -5.94 -1.15 -5.31
CA THR A 312 -4.60 -0.80 -5.83
C THR A 312 -3.48 -1.57 -5.12
N GLY A 313 -3.75 -2.03 -3.89
CA GLY A 313 -2.92 -3.01 -3.18
C GLY A 313 -3.31 -4.45 -3.52
N ASN A 314 -2.60 -5.40 -2.91
CA ASN A 314 -2.84 -6.81 -3.14
C ASN A 314 -4.03 -7.35 -2.34
N LEU A 315 -4.71 -8.37 -2.86
CA LEU A 315 -5.68 -9.17 -2.11
C LEU A 315 -5.06 -10.52 -1.78
N PHE A 316 -4.71 -10.73 -0.51
CA PHE A 316 -4.19 -11.99 -0.01
C PHE A 316 -5.27 -12.73 0.75
N ALA A 317 -5.87 -13.74 0.14
CA ALA A 317 -6.86 -14.63 0.73
C ALA A 317 -6.33 -16.06 0.68
N ARG A 318 -5.19 -16.32 1.32
CA ARG A 318 -4.54 -17.65 1.29
C ARG A 318 -5.14 -18.56 2.35
N TYR A 319 -5.34 -19.83 2.02
CA TYR A 319 -5.87 -20.87 2.93
C TYR A 319 -7.18 -20.47 3.60
N CYS A 320 -7.98 -19.64 2.94
CA CYS A 320 -9.29 -19.22 3.44
C CYS A 320 -10.33 -20.32 3.21
N GLU A 321 -11.42 -20.26 3.97
CA GLU A 321 -12.59 -21.12 3.75
C GLU A 321 -13.83 -20.24 3.58
N PHE A 322 -14.39 -20.22 2.36
CA PHE A 322 -15.65 -19.55 2.05
C PHE A 322 -16.76 -20.59 1.97
N SER A 323 -17.78 -20.44 2.79
CA SER A 323 -18.92 -21.36 2.85
C SER A 323 -20.08 -20.91 1.97
N GLU A 324 -20.07 -19.64 1.56
CA GLU A 324 -21.03 -19.02 0.66
C GLU A 324 -20.28 -18.35 -0.52
N PRO A 325 -20.96 -18.05 -1.65
CA PRO A 325 -20.34 -17.34 -2.76
C PRO A 325 -19.71 -16.00 -2.36
N THR A 326 -18.51 -15.74 -2.89
CA THR A 326 -17.82 -14.45 -2.73
C THR A 326 -18.10 -13.56 -3.94
N GLU A 327 -18.56 -12.34 -3.70
CA GLU A 327 -19.02 -11.44 -4.76
C GLU A 327 -18.04 -10.28 -4.98
N PHE A 328 -17.48 -10.17 -6.17
CA PHE A 328 -16.60 -9.08 -6.63
C PHE A 328 -17.25 -8.29 -7.78
N GLN A 329 -18.58 -8.21 -7.81
CA GLN A 329 -19.29 -7.57 -8.90
C GLN A 329 -18.82 -6.12 -9.08
N GLY A 330 -18.40 -5.72 -10.28
CA GLY A 330 -17.93 -4.34 -10.53
C GLY A 330 -16.62 -3.95 -9.84
N ALA A 331 -15.96 -4.87 -9.12
CA ALA A 331 -14.71 -4.58 -8.43
C ALA A 331 -13.55 -4.37 -9.42
N GLN A 332 -12.62 -3.48 -9.07
CA GLN A 332 -11.45 -3.14 -9.86
C GLN A 332 -10.18 -3.62 -9.14
N PHE A 333 -9.34 -4.36 -9.86
CA PHE A 333 -8.07 -4.88 -9.37
C PHE A 333 -6.96 -4.36 -10.27
N HIS A 334 -5.89 -3.86 -9.65
CA HIS A 334 -4.71 -3.33 -10.33
C HIS A 334 -3.41 -4.04 -9.91
N ASN A 335 -3.52 -5.15 -9.17
CA ASN A 335 -2.37 -5.81 -8.55
C ASN A 335 -2.64 -7.30 -8.26
N GLU A 336 -1.90 -7.88 -7.33
CA GLU A 336 -1.91 -9.33 -7.08
C GLU A 336 -3.18 -9.81 -6.37
N LEU A 337 -3.67 -10.96 -6.84
CA LEU A 337 -4.75 -11.76 -6.26
C LEU A 337 -4.16 -13.11 -5.84
N ASP A 338 -4.11 -13.40 -4.54
CA ASP A 338 -3.59 -14.67 -4.03
C ASP A 338 -4.67 -15.44 -3.27
N PHE A 339 -5.18 -16.50 -3.90
CA PHE A 339 -6.15 -17.43 -3.33
C PHE A 339 -5.52 -18.80 -3.00
N THR A 340 -4.20 -18.86 -2.82
CA THR A 340 -3.46 -20.12 -2.61
C THR A 340 -4.06 -20.94 -1.48
N GLY A 341 -4.49 -22.17 -1.78
CA GLY A 341 -5.03 -23.11 -0.80
C GLY A 341 -6.43 -22.77 -0.27
N THR A 342 -7.11 -21.77 -0.84
CA THR A 342 -8.47 -21.40 -0.45
C THR A 342 -9.50 -22.42 -0.91
N LYS A 343 -10.49 -22.67 -0.05
CA LYS A 343 -11.55 -23.65 -0.27
C LYS A 343 -12.91 -22.98 -0.35
N PHE A 344 -13.73 -23.43 -1.29
CA PHE A 344 -15.13 -23.04 -1.44
C PHE A 344 -16.01 -24.23 -1.03
N ALA A 345 -16.51 -24.23 0.21
CA ALA A 345 -17.14 -25.42 0.80
C ALA A 345 -18.49 -25.78 0.14
N PHE A 346 -19.22 -24.80 -0.38
CA PHE A 346 -20.53 -25.01 -1.03
C PHE A 346 -20.44 -25.75 -2.36
N MET A 347 -19.29 -25.71 -3.05
CA MET A 347 -19.11 -26.40 -4.34
C MET A 347 -19.17 -27.93 -4.21
N LYS A 348 -19.07 -28.51 -3.01
CA LYS A 348 -19.15 -29.97 -2.79
C LYS A 348 -20.58 -30.54 -2.74
N ASN A 349 -21.62 -29.70 -2.64
CA ASN A 349 -23.00 -30.15 -2.42
C ASN A 349 -23.97 -29.92 -3.59
N SER A 350 -23.55 -29.30 -4.71
CA SER A 350 -24.47 -29.02 -5.83
C SER A 350 -24.60 -30.23 -6.77
N MET A 351 -25.43 -31.22 -6.41
CA MET A 351 -25.93 -32.23 -7.37
C MET A 351 -27.03 -31.70 -8.30
N GLU A 352 -27.52 -30.47 -8.07
CA GLU A 352 -28.50 -29.81 -8.93
C GLU A 352 -27.82 -28.78 -9.83
N LYS A 353 -27.85 -29.06 -11.14
CA LYS A 353 -27.47 -28.11 -12.20
C LYS A 353 -28.50 -26.98 -12.24
N THR A 354 -28.23 -25.87 -11.55
CA THR A 354 -28.84 -24.57 -11.85
C THR A 354 -27.74 -23.56 -12.16
N GLU A 355 -28.06 -22.60 -13.04
CA GLU A 355 -27.12 -21.66 -13.65
C GLU A 355 -26.34 -20.86 -12.59
N SER A 356 -25.00 -20.94 -12.63
CA SER A 356 -23.99 -20.28 -11.76
C SER A 356 -23.60 -20.95 -10.42
N ASN A 357 -23.06 -22.18 -10.51
CA ASN A 357 -22.33 -22.87 -9.40
C ASN A 357 -20.96 -22.22 -9.03
N ALA A 358 -20.77 -20.93 -9.27
CA ALA A 358 -19.46 -20.29 -9.07
C ALA A 358 -19.16 -19.96 -7.60
N GLY A 359 -18.04 -20.50 -7.12
CA GLY A 359 -17.25 -20.17 -5.93
C GLY A 359 -17.08 -18.67 -5.69
N VAL A 360 -16.55 -18.01 -6.72
CA VAL A 360 -16.17 -16.60 -6.73
C VAL A 360 -16.76 -15.95 -7.98
N ARG A 361 -17.41 -14.80 -7.81
CA ARG A 361 -18.12 -14.10 -8.89
C ARG A 361 -17.48 -12.76 -9.19
N PHE A 362 -16.82 -12.65 -10.34
CA PHE A 362 -16.21 -11.43 -10.89
C PHE A 362 -17.14 -10.72 -11.88
N TYR A 363 -18.46 -10.77 -11.65
CA TYR A 363 -19.45 -10.22 -12.60
C TYR A 363 -19.17 -8.74 -12.90
N ARG A 364 -18.86 -8.37 -14.14
CA ARG A 364 -18.47 -6.99 -14.51
C ARG A 364 -17.25 -6.42 -13.75
N ALA A 365 -16.46 -7.28 -13.10
CA ALA A 365 -15.21 -6.85 -12.47
C ALA A 365 -14.18 -6.46 -13.52
N ILE A 366 -13.26 -5.57 -13.17
CA ILE A 366 -12.14 -5.14 -14.00
C ILE A 366 -10.87 -5.67 -13.35
N LEU A 367 -10.16 -6.57 -14.04
CA LEU A 367 -8.88 -7.10 -13.62
C LEU A 367 -7.84 -6.56 -14.59
N GLU A 368 -7.17 -5.46 -14.21
CA GLU A 368 -6.18 -4.77 -15.02
C GLU A 368 -4.77 -5.03 -14.46
N ASP A 369 -3.84 -5.46 -15.32
CA ASP A 369 -2.45 -5.81 -14.96
C ASP A 369 -2.34 -6.75 -13.74
N SER A 370 -3.41 -7.49 -13.47
CA SER A 370 -3.59 -8.31 -12.27
C SER A 370 -3.03 -9.72 -12.50
N HIS A 371 -2.65 -10.39 -11.42
CA HIS A 371 -1.98 -11.69 -11.48
C HIS A 371 -2.51 -12.63 -10.40
N PHE A 372 -2.86 -13.87 -10.78
CA PHE A 372 -3.21 -14.94 -9.84
C PHE A 372 -1.95 -15.69 -9.39
N TRP A 373 -1.40 -15.31 -8.23
CA TRP A 373 -0.20 -15.92 -7.66
C TRP A 373 -0.50 -17.19 -6.88
N GLY A 374 0.46 -18.13 -6.87
CA GLY A 374 0.45 -19.36 -6.06
C GLY A 374 -0.69 -20.36 -6.29
N THR A 375 -1.63 -20.02 -7.17
CA THR A 375 -2.84 -20.81 -7.47
C THR A 375 -2.65 -21.52 -8.79
N ASP A 376 -2.36 -22.83 -8.78
CA ASP A 376 -2.19 -23.61 -10.03
C ASP A 376 -3.53 -24.03 -10.65
N ILE A 377 -4.61 -24.04 -9.86
CA ILE A 377 -5.95 -24.45 -10.27
C ILE A 377 -6.94 -23.34 -9.90
N ILE A 378 -7.60 -22.77 -10.92
CA ILE A 378 -8.73 -21.86 -10.77
C ILE A 378 -9.99 -22.70 -10.99
N ASP A 379 -10.74 -22.98 -9.93
CA ASP A 379 -11.89 -23.89 -9.96
C ASP A 379 -13.16 -23.20 -9.46
N GLY A 380 -14.19 -23.15 -10.31
CA GLY A 380 -15.51 -22.60 -9.96
C GLY A 380 -15.60 -21.08 -9.98
N TYR A 381 -14.83 -20.38 -10.82
CA TYR A 381 -14.86 -18.92 -10.90
C TYR A 381 -15.80 -18.48 -12.02
N SER A 382 -16.66 -17.50 -11.77
CA SER A 382 -17.43 -16.83 -12.82
C SER A 382 -16.78 -15.49 -13.15
N PHE A 383 -16.34 -15.34 -14.39
CA PHE A 383 -15.87 -14.11 -15.01
C PHE A 383 -16.91 -13.55 -15.98
N GLU A 384 -18.19 -13.87 -15.76
CA GLU A 384 -19.29 -13.40 -16.63
C GLU A 384 -19.30 -11.86 -16.73
N ASP A 385 -19.36 -11.33 -17.96
CA ASP A 385 -19.25 -9.90 -18.27
C ASP A 385 -18.01 -9.18 -17.68
N ALA A 386 -16.98 -9.90 -17.21
CA ALA A 386 -15.79 -9.31 -16.60
C ALA A 386 -14.82 -8.74 -17.65
N PHE A 387 -14.04 -7.72 -17.28
CA PHE A 387 -12.98 -7.17 -18.10
C PHE A 387 -11.63 -7.71 -17.62
N LEU A 388 -11.09 -8.69 -18.34
CA LEU A 388 -9.78 -9.28 -18.10
C LEU A 388 -8.76 -8.57 -19.01
N LEU A 389 -8.05 -7.59 -18.43
CA LEU A 389 -7.15 -6.69 -19.16
C LEU A 389 -5.71 -6.95 -18.71
N SER A 390 -4.86 -7.45 -19.63
CA SER A 390 -3.47 -7.79 -19.33
C SER A 390 -3.29 -8.84 -18.20
N LEU A 391 -4.27 -9.73 -18.05
CA LEU A 391 -4.26 -10.77 -17.00
C LEU A 391 -3.32 -11.94 -17.36
N ASN A 392 -2.54 -12.42 -16.40
CA ASN A 392 -1.69 -13.60 -16.59
C ASN A 392 -2.37 -14.87 -16.08
N LEU A 393 -2.79 -15.74 -17.00
CA LEU A 393 -3.34 -17.07 -16.74
C LEU A 393 -2.39 -18.20 -17.18
N SER A 394 -1.11 -17.90 -17.36
CA SER A 394 -0.15 -18.90 -17.83
C SER A 394 0.08 -20.02 -16.80
N ASN A 395 0.20 -21.25 -17.30
CA ASN A 395 0.39 -22.48 -16.54
C ASN A 395 -0.75 -22.78 -15.53
N LYS A 396 -1.95 -22.21 -15.74
CA LYS A 396 -3.13 -22.43 -14.88
C LYS A 396 -4.03 -23.53 -15.40
N GLN A 397 -4.53 -24.37 -14.50
CA GLN A 397 -5.65 -25.27 -14.79
C GLN A 397 -6.96 -24.55 -14.47
N ILE A 398 -7.79 -24.29 -15.47
CA ILE A 398 -9.08 -23.62 -15.33
C ILE A 398 -10.17 -24.70 -15.36
N LYS A 399 -10.92 -24.80 -14.27
CA LYS A 399 -11.93 -25.84 -14.05
C LYS A 399 -13.26 -25.25 -13.64
N ASN A 400 -14.36 -25.79 -14.14
CA ASN A 400 -15.71 -25.36 -13.79
C ASN A 400 -15.92 -23.82 -13.81
N CYS A 401 -15.23 -23.09 -14.69
CA CYS A 401 -15.32 -21.64 -14.76
C CYS A 401 -16.35 -21.19 -15.82
N ASN A 402 -16.76 -19.92 -15.79
CA ASN A 402 -17.61 -19.31 -16.82
C ASN A 402 -16.99 -17.98 -17.28
N PHE A 403 -16.68 -17.85 -18.57
CA PHE A 403 -16.18 -16.59 -19.17
C PHE A 403 -17.21 -15.92 -20.09
N THR A 404 -18.48 -16.34 -20.06
CA THR A 404 -19.50 -15.80 -20.97
C THR A 404 -19.59 -14.27 -20.87
N GLY A 405 -19.43 -13.59 -22.01
CA GLY A 405 -19.49 -12.12 -22.07
C GLY A 405 -18.25 -11.41 -21.52
N ALA A 406 -17.23 -12.12 -21.05
CA ALA A 406 -15.99 -11.52 -20.58
C ALA A 406 -15.25 -10.82 -21.73
N VAL A 407 -14.71 -9.63 -21.49
CA VAL A 407 -13.69 -9.01 -22.34
C VAL A 407 -12.34 -9.62 -21.98
N VAL A 408 -11.62 -10.13 -22.97
CA VAL A 408 -10.35 -10.82 -22.77
C VAL A 408 -9.30 -10.20 -23.67
N SER A 409 -8.66 -9.14 -23.17
CA SER A 409 -7.70 -8.32 -23.93
C SER A 409 -6.33 -8.36 -23.25
N GLY A 410 -5.27 -8.69 -23.99
CA GLY A 410 -3.91 -8.81 -23.44
C GLY A 410 -3.71 -9.99 -22.46
N VAL A 411 -4.62 -10.95 -22.40
CA VAL A 411 -4.54 -12.08 -21.47
C VAL A 411 -3.56 -13.14 -21.96
N ASN A 412 -2.58 -13.48 -21.13
CA ASN A 412 -1.58 -14.51 -21.40
C ASN A 412 -2.10 -15.88 -20.94
N THR A 413 -2.35 -16.79 -21.89
CA THR A 413 -2.88 -18.15 -21.61
C THR A 413 -1.84 -19.25 -21.87
N ARG A 414 -0.54 -18.91 -21.88
CA ARG A 414 0.53 -19.88 -22.16
C ARG A 414 0.49 -21.09 -21.22
N ASN A 415 0.41 -22.30 -21.75
CA ASN A 415 0.28 -23.57 -21.04
C ASN A 415 -0.91 -23.65 -20.08
N TRP A 416 -1.96 -22.84 -20.26
CA TRP A 416 -3.19 -23.06 -19.50
C TRP A 416 -3.90 -24.35 -19.97
N SER A 417 -4.83 -24.88 -19.18
CA SER A 417 -5.66 -26.00 -19.58
C SER A 417 -7.10 -25.78 -19.14
N LEU A 418 -8.07 -25.99 -20.03
CA LEU A 418 -9.50 -25.85 -19.73
C LEU A 418 -10.17 -27.24 -19.62
N ASP A 419 -11.02 -27.44 -18.61
CA ASP A 419 -11.87 -28.64 -18.54
C ASP A 419 -13.14 -28.53 -19.41
N GLU A 420 -13.78 -29.67 -19.68
CA GLU A 420 -15.02 -29.72 -20.48
C GLU A 420 -16.15 -28.89 -19.88
N THR A 421 -16.22 -28.80 -18.56
CA THR A 421 -17.25 -28.00 -17.89
C THR A 421 -17.04 -26.51 -18.14
N THR A 422 -15.81 -26.00 -18.09
CA THR A 422 -15.50 -24.59 -18.41
C THR A 422 -15.86 -24.26 -19.86
N LYS A 423 -15.57 -25.19 -20.79
CA LYS A 423 -15.93 -25.03 -22.20
C LYS A 423 -17.44 -24.94 -22.40
N GLN A 424 -18.20 -25.83 -21.75
CA GLN A 424 -19.67 -25.82 -21.83
C GLN A 424 -20.31 -24.60 -21.19
N ASN A 425 -19.72 -24.10 -20.10
CA ASN A 425 -20.22 -22.92 -19.40
C ASN A 425 -19.95 -21.62 -20.16
N THR A 426 -18.88 -21.57 -20.95
CA THR A 426 -18.46 -20.38 -21.69
C THR A 426 -19.10 -20.38 -23.07
N LYS A 427 -20.00 -19.42 -23.34
CA LYS A 427 -20.71 -19.33 -24.63
C LYS A 427 -19.99 -18.46 -25.66
N TYR A 428 -19.46 -17.32 -25.21
CA TYR A 428 -18.73 -16.36 -26.04
C TYR A 428 -17.90 -15.44 -25.15
N VAL A 429 -16.89 -14.80 -25.73
CA VAL A 429 -16.07 -13.74 -25.11
C VAL A 429 -15.97 -12.55 -26.06
N TYR A 430 -15.54 -11.39 -25.57
CA TYR A 430 -15.17 -10.24 -26.40
C TYR A 430 -13.65 -10.08 -26.42
N SER A 431 -13.13 -9.67 -27.56
CA SER A 431 -11.69 -9.51 -27.76
C SER A 431 -11.20 -8.07 -27.62
N ASP A 432 -12.13 -7.12 -27.65
CA ASP A 432 -11.84 -5.70 -27.51
C ASP A 432 -12.92 -4.97 -26.68
N TYR A 433 -12.63 -3.73 -26.31
CA TYR A 433 -13.49 -2.90 -25.48
C TYR A 433 -13.34 -1.41 -25.79
N LYS A 434 -14.35 -0.64 -25.38
CA LYS A 434 -14.39 0.82 -25.46
C LYS A 434 -14.33 1.40 -24.05
N VAL A 435 -13.60 2.50 -23.92
CA VAL A 435 -13.46 3.26 -22.67
C VAL A 435 -14.15 4.60 -22.83
N GLU A 436 -15.14 4.85 -21.99
CA GLU A 436 -15.82 6.13 -21.89
C GLU A 436 -15.47 6.80 -20.55
N ARG A 437 -15.20 8.10 -20.57
CA ARG A 437 -14.98 8.89 -19.37
C ARG A 437 -16.22 9.72 -19.11
N VAL A 438 -16.87 9.48 -18.00
CA VAL A 438 -18.09 10.17 -17.60
C VAL A 438 -17.81 10.95 -16.32
N ILE A 439 -18.24 12.20 -16.27
CA ILE A 439 -18.18 13.01 -15.04
C ILE A 439 -19.50 12.82 -14.32
N GLU A 440 -19.47 12.17 -13.17
CA GLU A 440 -20.64 11.98 -12.31
C GLU A 440 -20.31 12.54 -10.92
N ASN A 441 -21.14 13.44 -10.39
CA ASN A 441 -20.93 14.08 -9.08
C ASN A 441 -19.55 14.76 -8.87
N ASN A 442 -18.99 15.40 -9.90
CA ASN A 442 -17.63 16.00 -9.91
C ASN A 442 -16.47 14.99 -9.80
N GLU A 443 -16.71 13.70 -9.98
CA GLU A 443 -15.67 12.68 -10.08
C GLU A 443 -15.62 12.12 -11.52
N GLU A 444 -14.41 11.97 -12.06
CA GLU A 444 -14.19 11.35 -13.38
C GLU A 444 -14.26 9.82 -13.20
N LYS A 445 -15.29 9.20 -13.78
CA LYS A 445 -15.49 7.76 -13.75
C LYS A 445 -15.20 7.17 -15.12
N THR A 446 -14.30 6.19 -15.14
CA THR A 446 -14.02 5.38 -16.33
C THR A 446 -15.07 4.27 -16.43
N ILE A 447 -15.79 4.22 -17.56
CA ILE A 447 -16.78 3.19 -17.87
C ILE A 447 -16.22 2.34 -19.00
N TYR A 448 -16.08 1.05 -18.74
CA TYR A 448 -15.67 0.05 -19.72
C TYR A 448 -16.92 -0.56 -20.35
N LYS A 449 -16.92 -0.70 -21.68
CA LYS A 449 -17.97 -1.39 -22.43
C LYS A 449 -17.32 -2.40 -23.38
N PRO A 450 -17.83 -3.63 -23.50
CA PRO A 450 -17.35 -4.54 -24.53
C PRO A 450 -17.58 -3.91 -25.91
N ASP A 451 -16.66 -4.14 -26.85
CA ASP A 451 -16.93 -3.81 -28.24
C ASP A 451 -17.81 -4.91 -28.85
N GLU A 452 -19.07 -4.60 -29.12
CA GLU A 452 -20.05 -5.56 -29.62
C GLU A 452 -19.62 -6.23 -30.94
N ASP A 453 -18.79 -5.54 -31.74
CA ASP A 453 -18.25 -6.06 -33.00
C ASP A 453 -17.09 -7.06 -32.80
N SER A 454 -16.54 -7.15 -31.58
CA SER A 454 -15.37 -7.97 -31.23
C SER A 454 -15.71 -9.35 -30.64
N ILE A 455 -16.98 -9.78 -30.79
CA ILE A 455 -17.50 -11.01 -30.21
C ILE A 455 -16.85 -12.27 -30.81
N VAL A 456 -16.54 -13.21 -29.94
CA VAL A 456 -15.91 -14.48 -30.24
C VAL A 456 -16.74 -15.61 -29.66
N PRO A 457 -17.34 -16.47 -30.49
CA PRO A 457 -17.98 -17.69 -30.01
C PRO A 457 -16.97 -18.60 -29.33
N ALA A 458 -17.30 -19.12 -28.14
CA ALA A 458 -16.52 -20.15 -27.47
C ALA A 458 -16.97 -21.55 -27.93
N GLU A 459 -17.08 -21.73 -29.25
CA GLU A 459 -17.41 -23.02 -29.87
C GLU A 459 -16.12 -23.72 -30.36
N GLY A 460 -16.06 -25.07 -30.30
CA GLY A 460 -14.94 -25.84 -30.83
C GLY A 460 -13.70 -25.91 -29.91
N HIS A 461 -12.51 -25.62 -30.46
CA HIS A 461 -11.19 -25.76 -29.79
C HIS A 461 -10.82 -24.56 -28.90
N PHE A 462 -11.79 -23.95 -28.20
CA PHE A 462 -11.51 -22.86 -27.26
C PHE A 462 -10.48 -23.32 -26.22
N GLY A 463 -9.27 -22.79 -26.31
CA GLY A 463 -8.12 -23.17 -25.47
C GLY A 463 -7.40 -24.48 -25.82
N GLU A 464 -7.53 -25.04 -27.05
CA GLU A 464 -6.89 -26.31 -27.46
C GLU A 464 -6.07 -26.23 -28.77
N GLY A 465 -5.12 -27.16 -28.96
CA GLY A 465 -4.48 -27.44 -30.26
C GLY A 465 -3.56 -26.32 -30.75
N GLU A 466 -3.78 -25.82 -31.98
CA GLU A 466 -3.04 -24.66 -32.53
C GLU A 466 -3.36 -23.34 -31.80
N HIS A 467 -4.25 -23.40 -30.80
CA HIS A 467 -4.70 -22.28 -29.97
C HIS A 467 -4.17 -22.35 -28.53
N GLU A 468 -3.34 -23.35 -28.19
CA GLU A 468 -2.53 -23.36 -26.98
C GLU A 468 -1.29 -22.47 -27.15
N ASN A 469 -0.89 -21.75 -26.10
CA ASN A 469 0.35 -20.95 -26.04
C ASN A 469 0.36 -19.56 -26.71
N TYR A 470 -0.81 -18.95 -26.89
CA TYR A 470 -1.01 -17.61 -27.47
C TYR A 470 -1.60 -16.63 -26.45
N THR A 471 -1.52 -15.33 -26.70
CA THR A 471 -2.46 -14.37 -26.11
C THR A 471 -3.81 -14.51 -26.81
N ILE A 472 -4.93 -14.22 -26.16
CA ILE A 472 -6.24 -14.33 -26.83
C ILE A 472 -6.35 -13.38 -28.05
N GLN A 473 -5.58 -12.30 -28.08
CA GLN A 473 -5.46 -11.44 -29.26
C GLN A 473 -4.79 -12.15 -30.45
N GLU A 474 -3.79 -13.00 -30.19
CA GLU A 474 -3.15 -13.86 -31.20
C GLU A 474 -4.03 -15.09 -31.57
N TYR A 475 -4.85 -15.58 -30.63
CA TYR A 475 -5.84 -16.66 -30.86
C TYR A 475 -6.92 -16.26 -31.87
N LEU A 476 -7.28 -14.98 -31.92
CA LEU A 476 -8.43 -14.46 -32.67
C LEU A 476 -8.09 -13.80 -33.98
N LYS A 477 -6.79 -13.67 -34.28
CA LYS A 477 -6.38 -13.44 -35.67
C LYS A 477 -6.84 -14.67 -36.46
N SER A 478 -7.76 -14.48 -37.41
CA SER A 478 -8.13 -15.52 -38.37
C SER A 478 -6.92 -15.80 -39.25
N LEU A 479 -6.03 -16.66 -38.76
CA LEU A 479 -4.80 -16.97 -39.47
C LEU A 479 -5.17 -17.58 -40.81
N CYS A 480 -4.77 -16.88 -41.87
CA CYS A 480 -5.03 -17.26 -43.23
C CYS A 480 -4.00 -18.32 -43.60
N VAL A 481 -4.39 -19.59 -43.49
CA VAL A 481 -3.51 -20.74 -43.73
C VAL A 481 -3.58 -21.20 -45.19
N TRP A 482 -2.42 -21.38 -45.80
CA TRP A 482 -2.26 -22.09 -47.08
C TRP A 482 -1.36 -23.31 -46.90
N SER A 483 -1.83 -24.50 -47.30
CA SER A 483 -1.12 -25.76 -47.07
C SER A 483 -0.65 -26.44 -48.35
N LEU A 484 0.58 -26.95 -48.35
CA LEU A 484 1.19 -27.76 -49.41
C LEU A 484 1.63 -29.12 -48.88
N SER A 485 1.47 -30.17 -49.69
CA SER A 485 1.85 -31.54 -49.34
C SER A 485 2.91 -32.08 -50.30
N LEU A 486 4.13 -32.30 -49.79
CA LEU A 486 5.32 -32.55 -50.61
C LEU A 486 5.96 -33.90 -50.27
N ARG A 487 6.47 -34.61 -51.28
CA ARG A 487 7.28 -35.82 -51.06
C ARG A 487 8.75 -35.42 -50.96
N VAL A 488 9.26 -35.39 -49.74
CA VAL A 488 10.66 -35.07 -49.47
C VAL A 488 11.38 -36.35 -49.01
N PRO A 489 12.43 -36.80 -49.72
CA PRO A 489 13.25 -37.93 -49.30
C PRO A 489 13.79 -37.73 -47.88
N PRO A 490 13.85 -38.78 -47.04
CA PRO A 490 14.30 -38.64 -45.64
C PRO A 490 15.68 -37.98 -45.50
N THR A 491 16.58 -38.24 -46.45
CA THR A 491 17.95 -37.69 -46.49
C THR A 491 17.99 -36.19 -46.75
N LEU A 492 17.00 -35.64 -47.45
CA LEU A 492 16.93 -34.21 -47.82
C LEU A 492 15.99 -33.41 -46.93
N ARG A 493 15.28 -34.06 -46.00
CA ARG A 493 14.23 -33.41 -45.20
C ARG A 493 14.75 -32.27 -44.35
N LYS A 494 15.92 -32.43 -43.73
CA LYS A 494 16.52 -31.37 -42.90
C LYS A 494 16.85 -30.14 -43.75
N ALA A 495 17.60 -30.33 -44.82
CA ALA A 495 17.96 -29.26 -45.75
C ALA A 495 16.73 -28.57 -46.37
N PHE A 496 15.69 -29.35 -46.68
CA PHE A 496 14.43 -28.82 -47.19
C PHE A 496 13.65 -28.01 -46.16
N LEU A 497 13.62 -28.46 -44.90
CA LEU A 497 13.00 -27.71 -43.80
C LEU A 497 13.75 -26.40 -43.57
N ASP A 498 15.08 -26.44 -43.55
CA ASP A 498 15.93 -25.25 -43.40
C ASP A 498 15.65 -24.25 -44.55
N TYR A 499 15.54 -24.75 -45.79
CA TYR A 499 15.23 -23.93 -46.97
C TYR A 499 13.80 -23.34 -46.94
N ILE A 500 12.82 -24.11 -46.45
CA ILE A 500 11.46 -23.59 -46.31
C ILE A 500 11.37 -22.60 -45.17
N HIS A 501 12.03 -22.81 -44.03
CA HIS A 501 12.07 -21.80 -42.96
C HIS A 501 12.75 -20.50 -43.41
N PHE A 502 13.63 -20.54 -44.41
CA PHE A 502 14.16 -19.34 -45.04
C PHE A 502 13.09 -18.56 -45.85
N PHE A 503 12.03 -19.21 -46.32
CA PHE A 503 10.95 -18.53 -47.03
C PHE A 503 10.22 -17.49 -46.18
N SER A 504 10.02 -17.76 -44.88
CA SER A 504 9.37 -16.78 -43.98
C SER A 504 10.22 -15.52 -43.83
N GLU A 505 11.54 -15.66 -43.78
CA GLU A 505 12.46 -14.53 -43.76
C GLU A 505 12.46 -13.79 -45.11
N TYR A 506 12.42 -14.52 -46.22
CA TYR A 506 12.34 -13.94 -47.57
C TYR A 506 11.08 -13.10 -47.75
N VAL A 507 9.90 -13.62 -47.44
CA VAL A 507 8.63 -12.89 -47.61
C VAL A 507 8.58 -11.67 -46.68
N ARG A 508 9.05 -11.80 -45.44
CA ARG A 508 9.18 -10.66 -44.52
C ARG A 508 10.07 -9.57 -45.09
N ALA A 509 11.19 -9.95 -45.71
CA ALA A 509 12.14 -9.00 -46.28
C ALA A 509 11.67 -8.35 -47.58
N THR A 510 10.95 -9.08 -48.44
CA THR A 510 10.56 -8.57 -49.77
C THR A 510 9.18 -7.94 -49.82
N GLU A 511 8.22 -8.51 -49.08
CA GLU A 511 6.81 -8.10 -49.12
C GLU A 511 6.35 -7.45 -47.81
N MET A 512 7.20 -7.40 -46.78
CA MET A 512 6.86 -6.95 -45.42
C MET A 512 5.71 -7.73 -44.78
N VAL A 513 5.53 -9.00 -45.17
CA VAL A 513 4.51 -9.89 -44.63
C VAL A 513 5.17 -10.93 -43.73
N ASP A 514 4.73 -11.01 -42.47
CA ASP A 514 5.16 -12.06 -41.55
C ASP A 514 4.39 -13.36 -41.85
N VAL A 515 5.13 -14.40 -42.21
CA VAL A 515 4.58 -15.72 -42.54
C VAL A 515 5.13 -16.74 -41.55
N GLU A 516 4.28 -17.34 -40.73
CA GLU A 516 4.69 -18.48 -39.90
C GLU A 516 4.62 -19.77 -40.74
N ILE A 517 5.67 -20.61 -40.65
CA ILE A 517 5.74 -21.87 -41.38
C ILE A 517 5.65 -23.03 -40.40
N ARG A 518 4.54 -23.75 -40.46
CA ARG A 518 4.29 -24.97 -39.70
C ARG A 518 4.55 -26.18 -40.57
N THR A 519 5.16 -27.23 -40.04
CA THR A 519 5.36 -28.48 -40.78
C THR A 519 4.87 -29.68 -39.98
N ARG A 520 4.14 -30.57 -40.64
CA ARG A 520 3.66 -31.82 -40.04
C ARG A 520 3.82 -33.00 -40.98
N ARG A 521 4.02 -34.19 -40.41
CA ARG A 521 4.27 -35.40 -41.19
C ARG A 521 2.96 -36.12 -41.48
N GLU A 522 2.67 -36.33 -42.76
CA GLU A 522 1.49 -37.09 -43.23
C GLU A 522 1.97 -38.33 -44.00
N GLY A 523 2.24 -39.41 -43.25
CA GLY A 523 2.76 -40.66 -43.79
C GLY A 523 4.14 -40.50 -44.47
N LYS A 524 4.21 -40.70 -45.80
CA LYS A 524 5.43 -40.52 -46.62
C LYS A 524 5.59 -39.08 -47.15
N LYS A 525 4.65 -38.18 -46.87
CA LYS A 525 4.68 -36.77 -47.29
C LYS A 525 4.95 -35.85 -46.09
N LEU A 526 5.55 -34.71 -46.38
CA LEU A 526 5.70 -33.59 -45.45
C LEU A 526 4.66 -32.54 -45.86
N ARG A 527 3.75 -32.20 -44.94
CA ARG A 527 2.86 -31.06 -45.11
C ARG A 527 3.56 -29.82 -44.56
N VAL A 528 3.47 -28.73 -45.31
CA VAL A 528 3.97 -27.41 -44.98
C VAL A 528 2.79 -26.46 -45.03
N GLU A 529 2.56 -25.71 -43.96
CA GLU A 529 1.49 -24.75 -43.80
C GLU A 529 2.12 -23.37 -43.64
N PHE A 530 1.69 -22.42 -44.49
CA PHE A 530 2.06 -21.02 -44.44
C PHE A 530 0.90 -20.26 -43.82
N VAL A 531 1.19 -19.55 -42.74
CA VAL A 531 0.21 -18.94 -41.85
C VAL A 531 0.44 -17.43 -41.89
N THR A 532 -0.58 -16.66 -42.25
CA THR A 532 -0.51 -15.20 -42.45
C THR A 532 -1.67 -14.49 -41.73
N GLU A 533 -1.60 -13.18 -41.53
CA GLU A 533 -2.60 -12.44 -40.76
C GLU A 533 -3.85 -12.09 -41.58
N THR A 534 -3.74 -11.97 -42.91
CA THR A 534 -4.87 -11.62 -43.80
C THR A 534 -4.96 -12.51 -45.06
N GLU A 535 -6.15 -12.61 -45.68
CA GLU A 535 -6.32 -13.39 -46.93
C GLU A 535 -5.57 -12.77 -48.13
N ASP A 536 -5.28 -11.46 -48.09
CA ASP A 536 -4.50 -10.80 -49.12
C ASP A 536 -3.00 -11.11 -48.98
N GLU A 537 -2.49 -11.17 -47.75
CA GLU A 537 -1.15 -11.69 -47.44
C GLU A 537 -1.01 -13.16 -47.85
N LYS A 538 -2.02 -13.99 -47.60
CA LYS A 538 -2.05 -15.39 -48.04
C LYS A 538 -1.99 -15.51 -49.57
N LYS A 539 -2.73 -14.70 -50.31
CA LYS A 539 -2.66 -14.66 -51.78
C LYS A 539 -1.29 -14.19 -52.26
N LEU A 540 -0.73 -13.18 -51.61
CA LEU A 540 0.62 -12.70 -51.90
C LEU A 540 1.66 -13.80 -51.67
N VAL A 541 1.56 -14.54 -50.57
CA VAL A 541 2.39 -15.71 -50.28
C VAL A 541 2.20 -16.82 -51.31
N GLN A 542 0.96 -17.10 -51.74
CA GLN A 542 0.67 -18.06 -52.81
C GLN A 542 1.31 -17.68 -54.14
N ASP A 543 1.43 -16.38 -54.42
CA ASP A 543 2.03 -15.84 -55.65
C ASP A 543 3.56 -15.73 -55.58
N VAL A 544 4.10 -15.52 -54.38
CA VAL A 544 5.54 -15.34 -54.12
C VAL A 544 6.23 -16.68 -53.91
N PHE A 545 5.58 -17.67 -53.30
CA PHE A 545 6.18 -18.98 -53.04
C PHE A 545 6.66 -19.72 -54.30
N PRO A 546 5.91 -19.77 -55.42
CA PRO A 546 6.41 -20.34 -56.67
C PRO A 546 7.60 -19.57 -57.23
N ARG A 547 7.64 -18.24 -57.04
CA ARG A 547 8.79 -17.41 -57.45
C ARG A 547 10.01 -17.73 -56.61
N PHE A 548 9.86 -17.79 -55.28
CA PHE A 548 10.89 -18.21 -54.33
C PHE A 548 11.42 -19.64 -54.58
N LEU A 549 10.59 -20.57 -55.03
CA LEU A 549 11.05 -21.89 -55.48
C LEU A 549 11.69 -21.87 -56.86
N SER A 550 11.22 -20.98 -57.74
CA SER A 550 11.75 -20.88 -59.10
C SER A 550 13.17 -20.40 -59.05
N THR A 551 13.46 -19.34 -58.26
CA THR A 551 14.31 -19.27 -57.06
C THR A 551 15.59 -20.11 -56.96
N ALA A 552 15.83 -21.02 -57.91
CA ALA A 552 16.57 -22.23 -57.74
C ALA A 552 17.31 -22.91 -58.98
N ARG A 553 18.48 -22.39 -59.46
CA ARG A 553 19.73 -23.00 -60.12
C ARG A 553 19.89 -23.10 -61.65
N PRO A 554 21.16 -22.99 -62.15
CA PRO A 554 21.70 -24.03 -63.03
C PRO A 554 23.19 -24.39 -62.76
N GLY A 555 23.50 -25.67 -62.48
CA GLY A 555 24.90 -26.14 -62.54
C GLY A 555 25.34 -27.43 -61.83
N LEU A 556 24.49 -28.16 -61.11
CA LEU A 556 24.69 -29.57 -60.75
C LEU A 556 23.31 -30.22 -60.71
N GLY A 557 23.21 -31.45 -61.21
CA GLY A 557 21.94 -32.15 -61.42
C GLY A 557 21.06 -32.18 -60.17
N SER A 558 19.75 -32.03 -60.41
CA SER A 558 18.63 -32.04 -59.47
C SER A 558 18.66 -31.01 -58.33
N ASP A 559 17.59 -30.21 -58.31
CA ASP A 559 17.06 -29.48 -57.16
C ASP A 559 17.86 -28.25 -56.66
N LEU A 560 17.35 -27.09 -57.06
CA LEU A 560 17.32 -25.78 -56.38
C LEU A 560 18.63 -24.97 -56.06
N GLU A 561 18.78 -23.74 -56.61
CA GLU A 561 19.31 -22.43 -56.05
C GLU A 561 19.48 -21.18 -57.02
N PHE A 562 18.73 -20.07 -56.87
CA PHE A 562 18.91 -18.78 -57.57
C PHE A 562 19.93 -17.95 -56.80
N LEU A 563 20.47 -16.97 -57.51
CA LEU A 563 21.18 -15.83 -56.95
C LEU A 563 20.39 -14.55 -57.20
N ILE A 564 20.25 -13.77 -56.12
CA ILE A 564 19.69 -12.42 -56.07
C ILE A 564 20.80 -11.39 -56.34
N ARG A 565 20.48 -10.36 -57.13
CA ARG A 565 21.06 -9.01 -57.02
C ARG A 565 19.98 -7.99 -57.36
N ASP A 566 19.75 -7.02 -56.49
CA ASP A 566 19.22 -5.70 -56.87
C ASP A 566 20.37 -4.67 -56.76
N PRO A 567 20.65 -3.85 -57.80
CA PRO A 567 21.88 -3.08 -57.95
C PRO A 567 21.98 -1.74 -57.20
N ASP A 568 20.92 -1.24 -56.54
CA ASP A 568 20.89 0.18 -56.11
C ASP A 568 21.13 0.45 -54.62
N MET A 569 21.40 -0.56 -53.79
CA MET A 569 21.70 -0.35 -52.37
C MET A 569 23.18 -0.01 -52.17
N THR A 570 23.48 1.23 -51.77
CA THR A 570 24.86 1.67 -51.57
C THR A 570 25.51 0.89 -50.43
N GLN A 571 26.84 0.73 -50.49
CA GLN A 571 27.60 -0.02 -49.50
C GLN A 571 27.43 0.56 -48.08
N GLN A 572 27.14 1.87 -47.99
CA GLN A 572 26.93 2.60 -46.75
C GLN A 572 25.55 2.32 -46.11
N GLU A 573 24.50 2.09 -46.91
CA GLU A 573 23.15 1.71 -46.44
C GLU A 573 23.11 0.26 -45.97
N ARG A 574 23.84 -0.62 -46.67
CA ARG A 574 23.98 -2.04 -46.33
C ARG A 574 24.73 -2.25 -45.02
N ASP A 575 25.82 -1.49 -44.83
CA ASP A 575 26.61 -1.51 -43.60
C ASP A 575 25.86 -0.82 -42.43
N GLY A 576 24.99 0.15 -42.71
CA GLY A 576 24.10 0.76 -41.71
C GLY A 576 23.05 -0.21 -41.18
N LEU A 577 22.34 -0.91 -42.08
CA LEU A 577 21.28 -1.85 -41.71
C LEU A 577 21.81 -3.08 -40.93
N ILE A 578 22.98 -3.60 -41.33
CA ILE A 578 23.65 -4.70 -40.62
C ILE A 578 24.07 -4.25 -39.22
N LYS A 579 24.57 -3.02 -39.08
CA LYS A 579 25.05 -2.48 -37.80
C LYS A 579 23.90 -2.15 -36.83
N ASP A 580 22.75 -1.73 -37.34
CA ASP A 580 21.56 -1.46 -36.53
C ASP A 580 20.91 -2.77 -36.06
N HIS A 581 20.80 -3.78 -36.92
CA HIS A 581 20.32 -5.12 -36.51
C HIS A 581 21.30 -5.85 -35.58
N ASP A 582 22.61 -5.74 -35.79
CA ASP A 582 23.61 -6.29 -34.87
C ASP A 582 23.56 -5.61 -33.49
N ALA A 583 23.24 -4.31 -33.45
CA ALA A 583 23.06 -3.56 -32.19
C ALA A 583 21.79 -3.98 -31.44
N GLU A 584 20.67 -4.19 -32.14
CA GLU A 584 19.44 -4.71 -31.52
C GLU A 584 19.61 -6.15 -31.02
N ILE A 585 20.23 -7.03 -31.81
CA ILE A 585 20.51 -8.41 -31.40
C ILE A 585 21.47 -8.45 -30.21
N ALA A 586 22.47 -7.58 -30.16
CA ALA A 586 23.37 -7.46 -29.02
C ALA A 586 22.64 -6.98 -27.74
N ASN A 587 21.73 -6.01 -27.87
CA ASN A 587 20.93 -5.50 -26.76
C ASN A 587 19.95 -6.56 -26.22
N PHE A 588 19.31 -7.33 -27.11
CA PHE A 588 18.46 -8.45 -26.70
C PHE A 588 19.26 -9.56 -26.02
N ARG A 589 20.43 -9.93 -26.56
CA ARG A 589 21.32 -10.92 -25.92
C ARG A 589 21.77 -10.45 -24.54
N GLN A 590 22.16 -9.18 -24.38
CA GLN A 590 22.57 -8.63 -23.09
C GLN A 590 21.43 -8.66 -22.06
N ARG A 591 20.20 -8.28 -22.44
CA ARG A 591 19.02 -8.36 -21.55
C ARG A 591 18.68 -9.79 -21.16
N LEU A 592 18.85 -10.75 -22.08
CA LEU A 592 18.63 -12.17 -21.81
C LEU A 592 19.69 -12.73 -20.87
N THR A 593 20.97 -12.38 -21.06
CA THR A 593 22.08 -12.77 -20.18
C THR A 593 21.89 -12.20 -18.78
N SER A 594 21.53 -10.91 -18.64
CA SER A 594 21.27 -10.31 -17.33
C SER A 594 20.06 -10.93 -16.61
N LYS A 595 18.99 -11.29 -17.33
CA LYS A 595 17.85 -12.01 -16.74
C LYS A 595 18.21 -13.46 -16.36
N SER A 596 19.05 -14.12 -17.15
CA SER A 596 19.52 -15.47 -16.84
C SER A 596 20.46 -15.48 -15.63
N GLU A 597 21.33 -14.48 -15.49
CA GLU A 597 22.21 -14.31 -14.32
C GLU A 597 21.42 -13.95 -13.06
N LEU A 598 20.36 -13.14 -13.17
CA LEU A 598 19.45 -12.87 -12.05
C LEU A 598 18.70 -14.13 -11.60
N LEU A 599 18.24 -14.94 -12.53
CA LEU A 599 17.55 -16.21 -12.24
C LEU A 599 18.49 -17.24 -11.61
N GLU A 600 19.73 -17.32 -12.08
CA GLU A 600 20.71 -18.26 -11.52
C GLU A 600 21.19 -17.81 -10.14
N ASN A 601 21.36 -16.50 -9.93
CA ASN A 601 21.60 -15.92 -8.60
C ASN A 601 20.44 -16.18 -7.62
N GLU A 602 19.19 -16.16 -8.08
CA GLU A 602 18.04 -16.52 -7.24
C GLU A 602 18.01 -18.01 -6.90
N LYS A 603 18.35 -18.90 -7.85
CA LYS A 603 18.44 -20.34 -7.59
C LYS A 603 19.57 -20.67 -6.62
N GLU A 604 20.73 -20.04 -6.72
CA GLU A 604 21.81 -20.19 -5.75
C GLU A 604 21.39 -19.69 -4.36
N LYS A 605 20.70 -18.55 -4.27
CA LYS A 605 20.14 -18.05 -3.00
C LYS A 605 19.11 -19.01 -2.41
N ASN A 606 18.23 -19.59 -3.21
CA ASN A 606 17.23 -20.56 -2.75
C ASN A 606 17.86 -21.90 -2.34
N ALA A 607 18.91 -22.35 -3.02
CA ALA A 607 19.67 -23.55 -2.64
C ALA A 607 20.39 -23.35 -1.30
N LEU A 608 21.00 -22.18 -1.08
CA LEU A 608 21.62 -21.81 0.19
C LEU A 608 20.57 -21.67 1.31
N LEU A 609 19.38 -21.16 1.00
CA LEU A 609 18.26 -21.07 1.95
C LEU A 609 17.76 -22.46 2.37
N LEU A 610 17.66 -23.40 1.42
CA LEU A 610 17.28 -24.79 1.69
C LEU A 610 18.34 -25.54 2.51
N GLU A 611 19.63 -25.27 2.28
CA GLU A 611 20.71 -25.80 3.11
C GLU A 611 20.70 -25.19 4.52
N PHE A 612 20.41 -23.90 4.64
CA PHE A 612 20.25 -23.19 5.90
C PHE A 612 19.06 -23.72 6.72
N ILE A 613 17.91 -23.98 6.08
CA ILE A 613 16.73 -24.58 6.71
C ILE A 613 17.04 -26.00 7.21
N LYS A 614 17.73 -26.83 6.42
CA LYS A 614 18.18 -28.17 6.86
C LYS A 614 19.15 -28.13 8.06
N ARG A 615 20.00 -27.10 8.14
CA ARG A 615 20.88 -26.88 9.30
C ARG A 615 20.11 -26.40 10.54
N LEU A 616 19.05 -25.61 10.37
CA LEU A 616 18.14 -25.20 11.44
C LEU A 616 17.32 -26.37 12.00
N GLU A 617 16.85 -27.29 11.14
CA GLU A 617 16.09 -28.48 11.54
C GLU A 617 16.94 -29.50 12.32
N SER A 618 18.26 -29.52 12.10
CA SER A 618 19.18 -30.45 12.78
C SER A 618 19.76 -29.94 14.10
N HIS A 619 19.62 -28.64 14.41
CA HIS A 619 20.16 -28.02 15.63
C HIS A 619 19.17 -26.98 16.24
N PRO A 620 18.21 -27.41 17.09
CA PRO A 620 17.11 -26.55 17.56
C PRO A 620 17.51 -25.42 18.51
N THR A 621 18.76 -25.37 18.98
CA THR A 621 19.27 -24.36 19.91
C THR A 621 19.97 -23.17 19.23
N GLY A 622 20.01 -23.11 17.89
CA GLY A 622 20.57 -21.99 17.12
C GLY A 622 19.61 -20.84 16.82
N ALA A 623 18.36 -20.90 17.28
CA ALA A 623 17.30 -19.93 16.93
C ALA A 623 17.36 -18.60 17.70
N THR A 624 18.32 -18.40 18.61
CA THR A 624 18.50 -17.16 19.37
C THR A 624 19.39 -16.11 18.71
N ASN A 625 20.05 -16.41 17.57
CA ASN A 625 21.01 -15.51 16.91
C ASN A 625 20.52 -14.87 15.59
N LEU A 626 19.22 -14.92 15.27
CA LEU A 626 18.64 -14.24 14.10
C LEU A 626 18.11 -12.82 14.40
N MET A 627 18.57 -12.20 15.49
CA MET A 627 18.52 -10.74 15.63
C MET A 627 19.67 -10.16 14.81
N VAL A 628 19.39 -9.68 13.60
CA VAL A 628 20.31 -8.80 12.89
C VAL A 628 20.47 -7.54 13.75
N VAL A 629 21.60 -7.44 14.43
CA VAL A 629 21.99 -6.23 15.14
C VAL A 629 22.22 -5.16 14.07
N LYS A 630 21.32 -4.17 14.00
CA LYS A 630 21.56 -2.97 13.23
C LYS A 630 22.46 -2.08 14.07
N ASP A 631 23.71 -1.92 13.67
CA ASP A 631 24.61 -1.00 14.34
C ASP A 631 24.28 0.42 13.88
N GLU A 632 23.89 1.25 14.84
CA GLU A 632 23.69 2.68 14.63
C GLU A 632 25.04 3.38 14.55
N GLU A 633 25.32 4.02 13.41
CA GLU A 633 26.56 4.75 13.17
C GLU A 633 26.24 6.14 12.59
N THR A 634 26.94 7.17 13.10
CA THR A 634 26.87 8.50 12.49
C THR A 634 27.84 8.56 11.32
N ILE A 635 27.34 8.91 10.14
CA ILE A 635 28.12 8.89 8.90
C ILE A 635 28.03 10.23 8.16
N CYS A 636 29.00 10.46 7.27
CA CYS A 636 28.86 11.43 6.19
C CYS A 636 28.47 10.71 4.89
N ALA A 637 27.41 11.20 4.23
CA ALA A 637 26.99 10.71 2.93
C ALA A 637 27.27 11.77 1.86
N ILE A 638 28.04 11.43 0.84
CA ILE A 638 28.35 12.28 -0.31
C ILE A 638 27.57 11.74 -1.51
N HIS A 639 26.59 12.50 -1.97
CA HIS A 639 25.84 12.21 -3.19
C HIS A 639 26.37 13.06 -4.34
N MET A 640 26.73 12.41 -5.45
CA MET A 640 27.29 13.06 -6.64
C MET A 640 26.50 12.67 -7.87
N ASP A 641 26.07 13.65 -8.67
CA ASP A 641 25.28 13.46 -9.88
C ASP A 641 25.91 14.20 -11.08
N ILE A 642 26.08 13.51 -12.20
CA ILE A 642 26.68 14.09 -13.42
C ILE A 642 25.62 14.89 -14.19
N ALA A 643 25.81 16.21 -14.19
CA ALA A 643 24.90 17.12 -14.88
C ALA A 643 25.05 17.04 -16.41
N GLY A 644 23.93 16.82 -17.08
CA GLY A 644 23.87 16.69 -18.53
C GLY A 644 24.25 15.31 -19.05
N TYR A 645 24.35 14.29 -18.18
CA TYR A 645 24.68 12.92 -18.55
C TYR A 645 23.78 12.39 -19.68
N SER A 646 22.45 12.40 -19.52
CA SER A 646 21.52 11.87 -20.52
C SER A 646 21.60 12.58 -21.87
N LYS A 647 21.86 13.90 -21.87
CA LYS A 647 22.05 14.65 -23.11
C LYS A 647 23.39 14.32 -23.77
N ALA A 648 24.46 14.26 -22.99
CA ALA A 648 25.79 13.92 -23.50
C ALA A 648 25.85 12.49 -24.07
N THR A 649 25.19 11.53 -23.43
CA THR A 649 25.14 10.14 -23.90
C THR A 649 24.15 9.93 -25.04
N ALA A 650 23.13 10.76 -25.18
CA ALA A 650 22.28 10.79 -26.38
C ALA A 650 23.01 11.39 -27.59
N ASP A 651 23.73 12.51 -27.39
CA ASP A 651 24.50 13.17 -28.46
C ASP A 651 25.73 12.34 -28.88
N GLN A 652 26.35 11.63 -27.93
CA GLN A 652 27.47 10.73 -28.18
C GLN A 652 27.38 9.45 -27.34
N PRO A 653 26.76 8.37 -27.85
CA PRO A 653 26.57 7.10 -27.14
C PRO A 653 27.86 6.48 -26.59
N ALA A 654 29.00 6.71 -27.27
CA ALA A 654 30.33 6.25 -26.84
C ALA A 654 30.81 6.88 -25.52
N LEU A 655 30.23 8.00 -25.06
CA LEU A 655 30.55 8.61 -23.77
C LEU A 655 30.00 7.81 -22.59
N SER A 656 28.90 7.08 -22.76
CA SER A 656 28.30 6.28 -21.68
C SER A 656 29.30 5.27 -21.10
N PRO A 657 29.89 4.34 -21.89
CA PRO A 657 30.88 3.40 -21.37
C PRO A 657 32.16 4.09 -20.88
N ALA A 658 32.55 5.23 -21.46
CA ALA A 658 33.74 5.97 -21.03
C ALA A 658 33.54 6.64 -19.64
N ILE A 659 32.36 7.21 -19.39
CA ILE A 659 32.00 7.78 -18.09
C ILE A 659 31.88 6.66 -17.05
N GLN A 660 31.20 5.56 -17.38
CA GLN A 660 31.08 4.40 -16.47
C GLN A 660 32.46 3.83 -16.12
N SER A 661 33.36 3.70 -17.11
CA SER A 661 34.72 3.25 -16.86
C SER A 661 35.48 4.20 -15.91
N LYS A 662 35.32 5.53 -16.05
CA LYS A 662 35.99 6.48 -15.15
C LYS A 662 35.36 6.47 -13.75
N LEU A 663 34.04 6.33 -13.63
CA LEU A 663 33.38 6.18 -12.35
C LEU A 663 33.86 4.92 -11.63
N ASN A 664 33.97 3.79 -12.34
CA ASN A 664 34.53 2.56 -11.78
C ASN A 664 35.99 2.73 -11.33
N GLU A 665 36.84 3.40 -12.12
CA GLU A 665 38.22 3.72 -11.73
C GLU A 665 38.27 4.54 -10.43
N VAL A 666 37.44 5.57 -10.32
CA VAL A 666 37.34 6.40 -9.10
C VAL A 666 36.80 5.58 -7.92
N MET A 667 35.81 4.71 -8.13
CA MET A 667 35.29 3.84 -7.06
C MET A 667 36.36 2.89 -6.53
N GLU A 668 37.15 2.28 -7.40
CA GLU A 668 38.25 1.39 -6.96
C GLU A 668 39.34 2.14 -6.20
N GLN A 669 39.62 3.40 -6.55
CA GLN A 669 40.52 4.26 -5.78
C GLN A 669 39.94 4.59 -4.40
N LEU A 670 38.67 4.99 -4.34
CA LEU A 670 37.98 5.32 -3.08
C LEU A 670 37.85 4.12 -2.14
N LYS A 671 37.68 2.90 -2.66
CA LYS A 671 37.66 1.68 -1.84
C LYS A 671 38.98 1.42 -1.09
N GLN A 672 40.09 2.02 -1.54
CA GLN A 672 41.39 1.91 -0.89
C GLN A 672 41.64 3.03 0.14
N ASP A 673 40.79 4.06 0.14
CA ASP A 673 40.83 5.14 1.12
C ASP A 673 40.31 4.63 2.47
N ARG A 674 41.04 4.92 3.55
CA ARG A 674 40.72 4.43 4.89
C ARG A 674 39.52 5.12 5.51
N ASP A 675 39.19 6.32 5.04
CA ASP A 675 38.06 7.10 5.54
C ASP A 675 36.75 6.77 4.80
N VAL A 676 36.82 6.07 3.66
CA VAL A 676 35.65 5.62 2.89
C VAL A 676 35.19 4.26 3.38
N GLN A 677 34.01 4.24 4.01
CA GLN A 677 33.39 3.00 4.49
C GLN A 677 32.66 2.24 3.37
N GLN A 678 32.12 2.97 2.40
CA GLN A 678 31.41 2.37 1.26
C GLN A 678 31.32 3.36 0.10
N VAL A 679 31.45 2.86 -1.12
CA VAL A 679 31.13 3.60 -2.35
C VAL A 679 30.25 2.76 -3.26
N ARG A 680 29.23 3.38 -3.86
CA ARG A 680 28.27 2.76 -4.78
C ARG A 680 27.99 3.66 -5.97
N GLY A 681 27.83 3.06 -7.16
CA GLY A 681 27.33 3.76 -8.35
C GLY A 681 25.81 3.91 -8.29
N THR A 682 25.29 5.04 -8.78
CA THR A 682 23.84 5.34 -8.83
C THR A 682 23.29 5.41 -10.25
N GLY A 683 24.05 4.93 -11.24
CA GLY A 683 23.75 5.10 -12.66
C GLY A 683 24.63 6.20 -13.26
N ASP A 684 24.21 7.45 -13.14
CA ASP A 684 24.93 8.64 -13.62
C ASP A 684 25.69 9.41 -12.52
N GLY A 685 25.96 8.74 -11.40
CA GLY A 685 26.56 9.35 -10.22
C GLY A 685 27.18 8.36 -9.24
N LEU A 686 27.60 8.88 -8.09
CA LEU A 686 28.19 8.13 -6.97
C LEU A 686 27.50 8.46 -5.65
N LEU A 687 27.42 7.47 -4.78
CA LEU A 687 27.12 7.62 -3.36
C LEU A 687 28.31 7.10 -2.55
N ILE A 688 28.92 7.97 -1.76
CA ILE A 688 30.11 7.66 -0.95
C ILE A 688 29.75 7.86 0.52
N ILE A 689 30.10 6.89 1.35
CA ILE A 689 29.90 6.92 2.79
C ILE A 689 31.26 7.01 3.45
N VAL A 690 31.43 8.07 4.23
CA VAL A 690 32.69 8.44 4.88
C VAL A 690 32.46 8.44 6.38
N SER A 691 33.37 7.83 7.14
CA SER A 691 33.31 7.79 8.61
C SER A 691 33.72 9.11 9.24
N ASN A 692 34.67 9.80 8.63
CA ASN A 692 35.25 11.04 9.14
C ASN A 692 34.62 12.27 8.46
N SER A 693 34.03 13.16 9.25
CA SER A 693 33.38 14.39 8.75
C SER A 693 34.36 15.39 8.14
N GLU A 694 35.59 15.44 8.65
CA GLU A 694 36.61 16.39 8.16
C GLU A 694 37.10 16.05 6.76
N THR A 695 37.15 14.76 6.40
CA THR A 695 37.66 14.31 5.10
C THR A 695 36.58 14.31 4.01
N ALA A 696 35.31 14.31 4.37
CA ALA A 696 34.20 14.24 3.42
C ALA A 696 34.23 15.39 2.38
N ALA A 697 34.53 16.63 2.80
CA ALA A 697 34.65 17.76 1.88
C ALA A 697 35.83 17.61 0.91
N TRP A 698 36.97 17.11 1.38
CA TRP A 698 38.16 16.88 0.57
C TRP A 698 37.98 15.76 -0.44
N ILE A 699 37.39 14.63 -0.01
CA ILE A 699 37.04 13.50 -0.87
C ILE A 699 36.08 13.97 -1.98
N ALA A 700 35.04 14.75 -1.61
CA ALA A 700 34.13 15.34 -2.58
C ALA A 700 34.86 16.26 -3.59
N GLY A 701 35.81 17.07 -3.12
CA GLY A 701 36.66 17.92 -3.94
C GLY A 701 37.55 17.15 -4.91
N GLU A 702 38.19 16.08 -4.45
CA GLU A 702 39.07 15.22 -5.24
C GLU A 702 38.29 14.50 -6.35
N VAL A 703 37.19 13.84 -6.00
CA VAL A 703 36.34 13.14 -6.98
C VAL A 703 35.82 14.10 -8.05
N ARG A 704 35.36 15.30 -7.64
CA ARG A 704 34.93 16.35 -8.57
C ARG A 704 36.07 16.82 -9.47
N SER A 705 37.30 16.94 -8.94
CA SER A 705 38.49 17.28 -9.71
C SER A 705 38.83 16.21 -10.76
N GLU A 706 38.78 14.94 -10.38
CA GLU A 706 39.03 13.81 -11.29
C GLU A 706 38.02 13.73 -12.43
N ILE A 707 36.73 13.89 -12.12
CA ILE A 707 35.67 13.91 -13.15
C ILE A 707 35.82 15.14 -14.06
N ARG A 708 36.23 16.30 -13.52
CA ARG A 708 36.52 17.50 -14.32
C ARG A 708 37.72 17.33 -15.24
N LYS A 709 38.81 16.71 -14.77
CA LYS A 709 39.99 16.41 -15.61
C LYS A 709 39.61 15.46 -16.74
N PHE A 710 38.82 14.43 -16.45
CA PHE A 710 38.28 13.53 -17.45
C PHE A 710 37.42 14.27 -18.49
N ASN A 711 36.51 15.13 -18.02
CA ASN A 711 35.64 15.91 -18.90
C ASN A 711 36.45 16.83 -19.84
N ARG A 712 37.46 17.53 -19.32
CA ARG A 712 38.37 18.37 -20.13
C ARG A 712 39.10 17.56 -21.20
N ARG A 713 39.60 16.37 -20.86
CA ARG A 713 40.28 15.47 -21.82
C ARG A 713 39.35 14.95 -22.90
N LYS A 714 38.07 14.76 -22.57
CA LYS A 714 37.07 14.26 -23.50
C LYS A 714 36.41 15.36 -24.33
N GLY A 715 36.57 16.65 -24.03
CA GLY A 715 36.01 17.74 -24.85
C GLY A 715 34.85 18.51 -24.20
N ASN A 716 34.72 18.44 -22.87
CA ASN A 716 33.71 19.16 -22.08
C ASN A 716 32.25 18.80 -22.42
N PHE A 717 31.98 17.50 -22.61
CA PHE A 717 30.64 17.02 -22.98
C PHE A 717 29.64 16.98 -21.81
N ILE A 718 30.10 16.77 -20.57
CA ILE A 718 29.24 16.89 -19.38
C ILE A 718 29.34 18.31 -18.83
N LYS A 719 28.25 18.83 -18.25
CA LYS A 719 28.23 20.20 -17.73
C LYS A 719 29.05 20.32 -16.44
N GLY A 720 29.03 19.29 -15.61
CA GLY A 720 29.75 19.23 -14.34
C GLY A 720 29.17 18.15 -13.43
N VAL A 721 29.50 18.22 -12.14
CA VAL A 721 29.07 17.24 -11.13
C VAL A 721 28.43 18.00 -9.98
N ARG A 722 27.14 17.79 -9.77
CA ARG A 722 26.44 18.28 -8.57
C ARG A 722 26.88 17.42 -7.41
N THR A 723 27.15 18.03 -6.26
CA THR A 723 27.71 17.32 -5.11
C THR A 723 27.05 17.83 -3.83
N ILE A 724 26.49 16.90 -3.05
CA ILE A 724 25.78 17.19 -1.80
C ILE A 724 26.35 16.31 -0.70
N ILE A 725 26.74 16.93 0.41
CA ILE A 725 27.23 16.26 1.62
C ILE A 725 26.16 16.33 2.70
N GLY A 726 25.79 15.17 3.25
CA GLY A 726 24.92 15.04 4.42
C GLY A 726 25.66 14.43 5.60
N TYR A 727 25.18 14.73 6.80
CA TYR A 727 25.67 14.16 8.06
C TYR A 727 24.48 13.70 8.89
N GLY A 728 24.60 12.54 9.51
CA GLY A 728 23.60 12.06 10.46
C GLY A 728 23.65 10.55 10.67
N MET A 729 22.68 10.06 11.44
CA MET A 729 22.56 8.65 11.77
C MET A 729 22.19 7.79 10.56
N ALA A 730 22.88 6.67 10.43
CA ALA A 730 22.53 5.57 9.55
C ALA A 730 22.63 4.24 10.29
N PHE A 731 21.86 3.28 9.83
CA PHE A 731 21.93 1.90 10.26
C PHE A 731 22.84 1.14 9.32
N LYS A 732 23.91 0.58 9.87
CA LYS A 732 24.81 -0.33 9.20
C LYS A 732 24.30 -1.76 9.38
N GLU A 733 24.00 -2.40 8.26
CA GLU A 733 23.59 -3.80 8.21
C GLU A 733 24.71 -4.61 7.56
N GLN A 734 25.29 -5.54 8.31
CA GLN A 734 26.31 -6.44 7.81
C GLN A 734 25.68 -7.78 7.40
N HIS A 735 25.66 -8.03 6.09
CA HIS A 735 25.18 -9.27 5.49
C HIS A 735 26.39 -10.03 4.94
N GLY A 736 27.04 -10.82 5.79
CA GLY A 736 28.30 -11.51 5.46
C GLY A 736 29.45 -10.52 5.21
N GLU A 737 30.05 -10.56 4.02
CA GLU A 737 31.09 -9.60 3.59
C GLU A 737 30.51 -8.29 3.03
N SER A 738 29.20 -8.23 2.81
CA SER A 738 28.53 -7.03 2.27
C SER A 738 28.00 -6.15 3.40
N VAL A 739 28.32 -4.85 3.32
CA VAL A 739 27.79 -3.83 4.24
C VAL A 739 26.73 -3.03 3.50
N ALA A 740 25.59 -2.79 4.13
CA ALA A 740 24.56 -1.89 3.61
C ALA A 740 24.22 -0.82 4.64
N TYR A 741 24.14 0.43 4.19
CA TYR A 741 23.66 1.53 5.00
C TYR A 741 22.23 1.88 4.61
N THR A 742 21.38 2.08 5.61
CA THR A 742 20.04 2.67 5.45
C THR A 742 19.89 3.81 6.45
N GLY A 743 19.10 4.83 6.15
CA GLY A 743 18.92 5.92 7.10
C GLY A 743 18.41 7.21 6.48
N GLN A 744 18.03 8.13 7.35
CA GLN A 744 17.48 9.43 6.95
C GLN A 744 18.53 10.27 6.21
N VAL A 745 19.81 10.19 6.58
CA VAL A 745 20.90 10.93 5.92
C VAL A 745 21.04 10.59 4.43
N LEU A 746 20.91 9.30 4.07
CA LEU A 746 20.97 8.85 2.66
C LEU A 746 19.76 9.32 1.85
N THR A 747 18.58 9.34 2.48
CA THR A 747 17.36 9.87 1.87
C THR A 747 17.43 11.39 1.69
N GLN A 748 18.02 12.09 2.66
CA GLN A 748 18.16 13.54 2.67
C GLN A 748 19.06 14.03 1.53
N VAL A 749 20.26 13.45 1.35
CA VAL A 749 21.19 13.87 0.30
C VAL A 749 20.63 13.63 -1.11
N ASN A 750 19.85 12.57 -1.30
CA ASN A 750 19.17 12.27 -2.56
C ASN A 750 18.03 13.27 -2.82
N ARG A 751 17.23 13.60 -1.80
CA ARG A 751 16.13 14.59 -1.91
C ARG A 751 16.60 16.02 -2.16
N LEU A 752 17.85 16.35 -1.80
CA LEU A 752 18.43 17.67 -2.04
C LEU A 752 18.91 17.87 -3.48
N ASP A 753 19.14 16.81 -4.29
CA ASP A 753 19.71 16.96 -5.63
C ASP A 753 18.80 17.75 -6.59
N GLN A 754 17.51 17.40 -6.66
CA GLN A 754 16.57 18.09 -7.55
C GLN A 754 16.32 19.55 -7.15
N PRO A 755 16.08 19.90 -5.87
CA PRO A 755 15.99 21.29 -5.44
C PRO A 755 17.25 22.10 -5.76
N MET A 756 18.45 21.54 -5.52
CA MET A 756 19.69 22.25 -5.82
C MET A 756 19.95 22.38 -7.32
N LYS A 757 19.48 21.43 -8.14
CA LYS A 757 19.46 21.57 -9.59
C LYS A 757 18.57 22.73 -10.04
N ARG A 758 17.39 22.94 -9.43
CA ARG A 758 16.53 24.10 -9.69
C ARG A 758 17.20 25.40 -9.26
N PHE A 759 17.72 25.44 -8.03
CA PHE A 759 18.43 26.60 -7.48
C PHE A 759 19.58 27.07 -8.39
N MET A 760 20.38 26.12 -8.90
CA MET A 760 21.50 26.42 -9.80
C MET A 760 21.04 26.95 -11.17
N ASN A 761 19.90 26.48 -11.69
CA ASN A 761 19.31 27.01 -12.92
C ASN A 761 18.77 28.44 -12.73
N GLU A 762 18.22 28.73 -11.55
CA GLU A 762 17.68 30.05 -11.19
C GLU A 762 18.76 31.07 -10.82
N ASN A 763 19.95 30.61 -10.40
CA ASN A 763 21.08 31.45 -10.00
C ASN A 763 22.35 31.11 -10.81
N PRO A 764 22.42 31.44 -12.12
CA PRO A 764 23.57 31.10 -12.97
C PRO A 764 24.90 31.74 -12.52
N SER A 765 24.84 32.80 -11.70
CA SER A 765 26.01 33.50 -11.14
C SER A 765 26.71 32.75 -10.01
N GLU A 766 26.12 31.69 -9.45
CA GLU A 766 26.71 30.88 -8.36
C GLU A 766 27.97 30.08 -8.78
N GLY A 767 28.28 30.05 -10.08
CA GLY A 767 29.46 29.40 -10.63
C GLY A 767 29.26 27.92 -10.95
N ASP A 768 30.27 27.30 -11.55
CA ASP A 768 30.16 25.93 -12.09
C ASP A 768 30.10 24.87 -10.99
N PHE A 769 28.89 24.37 -10.70
CA PHE A 769 28.61 23.14 -9.94
C PHE A 769 29.27 23.07 -8.56
N PRO A 770 28.94 23.96 -7.60
CA PRO A 770 29.56 23.98 -6.28
C PRO A 770 29.27 22.70 -5.46
N ILE A 771 30.04 22.51 -4.38
CA ILE A 771 29.76 21.48 -3.37
C ILE A 771 28.78 22.09 -2.38
N TRP A 772 27.65 21.43 -2.14
CA TRP A 772 26.68 21.82 -1.14
C TRP A 772 26.70 20.86 0.04
N CYS A 773 26.25 21.33 1.20
CA CYS A 773 26.06 20.47 2.35
C CYS A 773 24.78 20.81 3.12
N SER A 774 24.27 19.81 3.83
CA SER A 774 23.16 19.98 4.75
C SER A 774 23.55 20.81 5.97
N GLU A 775 22.57 21.43 6.62
CA GLU A 775 22.74 22.11 7.90
C GLU A 775 23.36 21.21 8.99
N ALA A 776 23.07 19.91 8.96
CA ALA A 776 23.66 18.95 9.88
C ALA A 776 25.17 18.78 9.67
N TYR A 777 25.63 18.72 8.41
CA TYR A 777 27.06 18.65 8.11
C TYR A 777 27.77 19.98 8.42
N PHE A 778 27.13 21.12 8.13
CA PHE A 778 27.66 22.42 8.53
C PHE A 778 27.85 22.52 10.04
N SER A 779 26.83 22.17 10.83
CA SER A 779 26.88 22.23 12.29
C SER A 779 27.95 21.29 12.88
N GLU A 780 28.16 20.15 12.24
CA GLU A 780 29.22 19.20 12.60
C GLU A 780 30.62 19.73 12.27
N MET A 781 30.78 20.49 11.18
CA MET A 781 32.08 21.01 10.73
C MET A 781 32.43 22.38 11.28
N GLU A 782 31.46 23.14 11.80
CA GLU A 782 31.66 24.48 12.34
C GLU A 782 32.69 24.46 13.48
N GLY A 783 33.86 25.03 13.22
CA GLY A 783 34.98 25.07 14.17
C GLY A 783 35.93 23.87 14.17
N LYS A 784 35.68 22.82 13.38
CA LYS A 784 36.57 21.64 13.28
C LYS A 784 37.71 21.80 12.28
N SER A 785 37.46 22.45 11.14
CA SER A 785 38.47 22.70 10.12
C SER A 785 38.58 24.18 9.77
N PRO A 786 39.75 24.82 9.95
CA PRO A 786 39.95 26.23 9.59
C PRO A 786 40.05 26.46 8.07
N GLU A 787 40.27 25.40 7.29
CA GLU A 787 40.46 25.46 5.85
C GLU A 787 39.16 25.32 5.06
N VAL A 788 38.17 24.61 5.60
CA VAL A 788 36.85 24.45 4.97
C VAL A 788 35.95 25.61 5.38
N ARG A 789 35.57 26.45 4.42
CA ARG A 789 34.65 27.58 4.65
C ARG A 789 33.25 27.25 4.15
N PHE A 790 32.24 27.84 4.80
CA PHE A 790 30.84 27.64 4.45
C PHE A 790 30.15 28.96 4.15
N GLU A 791 29.41 29.00 3.04
CA GLU A 791 28.59 30.13 2.63
C GLU A 791 27.11 29.73 2.69
N ARG A 792 26.31 30.42 3.49
CA ARG A 792 24.89 30.07 3.65
C ARG A 792 24.10 30.39 2.37
N ILE A 793 23.39 29.40 1.82
CA ILE A 793 22.49 29.59 0.68
C ILE A 793 21.10 30.00 1.15
N GLY A 794 20.55 29.30 2.14
CA GLY A 794 19.21 29.57 2.69
C GLY A 794 18.34 28.31 2.76
N PRO A 795 17.08 28.45 3.21
CA PRO A 795 16.14 27.34 3.24
C PRO A 795 15.75 26.94 1.82
N VAL A 796 15.91 25.66 1.51
CA VAL A 796 15.53 25.04 0.24
C VAL A 796 14.35 24.11 0.50
N GLU A 797 13.30 24.25 -0.29
CA GLU A 797 12.12 23.37 -0.21
C GLU A 797 12.46 22.00 -0.81
N LEU A 798 12.26 20.94 -0.03
CA LEU A 798 12.48 19.58 -0.47
C LEU A 798 11.27 19.09 -1.28
N ASP A 799 11.50 18.31 -2.34
CA ASP A 799 10.41 17.73 -3.14
C ASP A 799 9.49 16.85 -2.26
N LYS A 800 8.19 16.77 -2.63
CA LYS A 800 7.15 15.91 -2.03
C LYS A 800 6.74 16.26 -0.58
N GLU A 801 6.51 17.54 -0.30
CA GLU A 801 6.01 18.02 1.01
C GLU A 801 6.93 17.65 2.20
N ALA A 802 8.21 17.39 1.95
CA ALA A 802 9.19 16.94 2.95
C ALA A 802 9.76 18.07 3.83
N GLY A 803 9.19 19.28 3.74
CA GLY A 803 9.61 20.46 4.49
C GLY A 803 10.76 21.24 3.83
N THR A 804 11.31 22.20 4.58
CA THR A 804 12.42 23.06 4.14
C THR A 804 13.70 22.72 4.90
N GLN A 805 14.84 22.77 4.23
CA GLN A 805 16.15 22.55 4.85
C GLN A 805 17.13 23.66 4.49
N THR A 806 17.88 24.19 5.47
CA THR A 806 18.97 25.13 5.18
C THR A 806 20.13 24.41 4.50
N VAL A 807 20.58 24.95 3.37
CA VAL A 807 21.73 24.44 2.61
C VAL A 807 22.87 25.46 2.70
N TYR A 808 24.09 24.94 2.76
CA TYR A 808 25.33 25.72 2.72
C TYR A 808 26.18 25.29 1.54
N ARG A 809 26.94 26.22 0.97
CA ARG A 809 27.98 25.96 -0.01
C ARG A 809 29.30 25.76 0.70
N VAL A 810 30.02 24.72 0.32
CA VAL A 810 31.35 24.37 0.83
C VAL A 810 32.41 24.98 -0.08
N VAL A 811 33.32 25.75 0.51
CA VAL A 811 34.45 26.40 -0.15
C VAL A 811 35.74 25.80 0.37
N LEU A 812 36.41 25.05 -0.50
CA LEU A 812 37.76 24.53 -0.29
C LEU A 812 38.79 25.57 -0.80
N PRO A 813 40.01 25.61 -0.21
CA PRO A 813 41.05 26.57 -0.56
C PRO A 813 41.60 26.47 -1.99
#